data_AF-I4B868-F1
#
_entry.id   AF-I4B868-F1
#
_cell.length_a   1.000
_cell.length_b   1.000
_cell.length_c   1.000
_cell.angle_alpha   90.00
_cell.angle_beta   90.00
_cell.angle_gamma   90.00
#
_symmetry.space_group_name_H-M   'P 1'
#
loop_
_entity.id
_entity.type
_entity.pdbx_description
1 polymer ?
#
loop_
_entity_poly.entity_id
_entity_poly.type
_entity_poly.pdbx_seq_one_letter_code
_entity_poly.pdbx_strand_id
1 'polypeptide(L)'
;MRRLNAPHRATLAVTLLLLFLSTACSKGSDSGGGGSTTAPAGGSNSAPVSKTQVIGIEGGEIVADDGSWKLTVPAFALRFPQEITITSDATAVGTVGAEYRKVSKAFKFEPHGLFFEQPANFWFKYEQGDMPEGSLQEKLVAMHYVHDDSKLERTRTTVNAALNEATSAMQHFSIANGLTNRIEKVIDGTISNTNPVQNTANDLVLHFAQLADDAARQAEYLAYQTLIDAFVAKTEQILGYNPLFQAFPGIFPTGTTGGYNIIYNANGAESGTAPSDSTIYPTGNNATILGNTGSMTRAYHTFAGWNTAADGSGTLYVAGASLAIASANVVLHAQWVEDAKYTITYHANTSTGGTVPVDVGQYYAGMSVIVSANTGGLHKSGAILLGWNTAADGGGTLYVPGQPLVMPGAHMTLYAHWQSKFTRLEGVAGKTTRGTNSIYDSLGNTYVVGITDGNLHGENLNGTIDTFVSKYSPTRVRQWTRLIGTAGKQVLGAGVAVDTLGNLFVTGRVLAGGSCVLHGESCVGSNDTFLVKYDSAGTRIWTRIVGIVAGSAIAMFVAIDANGHSLISGTTTGSLHGEAMTGAGAAFLIKYDTEGVREWTRLSSVAAASTGAYGVRADSAGNYYVSGGYNRKSRFRGKSWHAGCISDQV
;
A
#
# COMPACT_ATOMS: atom_id res chain seq x y z
N MET A 1 -12.32 -9.56 63.50
CA MET A 1 -13.54 -9.60 64.34
C MET A 1 -13.69 -10.98 64.98
N ARG A 2 -13.61 -11.11 66.31
CA ARG A 2 -14.06 -12.33 67.04
C ARG A 2 -15.45 -12.03 67.64
N ARG A 3 -16.35 -13.03 67.63
CA ARG A 3 -17.79 -13.03 68.02
C ARG A 3 -18.79 -12.62 66.91
N LEU A 4 -19.37 -13.63 66.24
CA LEU A 4 -20.74 -13.70 65.70
C LEU A 4 -20.97 -15.11 65.10
N ASN A 5 -22.22 -15.61 65.15
CA ASN A 5 -22.58 -17.04 65.05
C ASN A 5 -22.81 -17.57 63.60
N ALA A 6 -22.99 -18.89 63.52
CA ALA A 6 -22.69 -19.75 62.36
C ALA A 6 -23.46 -19.57 61.02
N PRO A 7 -24.76 -19.18 60.92
CA PRO A 7 -25.49 -19.29 59.65
C PRO A 7 -25.06 -18.30 58.56
N HIS A 8 -24.52 -17.12 58.92
CA HIS A 8 -24.23 -16.04 57.97
C HIS A 8 -22.77 -15.98 57.50
N ARG A 9 -21.94 -16.98 57.83
CA ARG A 9 -20.56 -17.06 57.30
C ARG A 9 -20.47 -17.71 55.93
N ALA A 10 -21.37 -18.64 55.59
CA ALA A 10 -21.33 -19.37 54.32
C ALA A 10 -21.51 -18.45 53.10
N THR A 11 -22.49 -17.55 53.13
CA THR A 11 -22.75 -16.62 52.01
C THR A 11 -21.66 -15.57 51.86
N LEU A 12 -21.02 -15.15 52.95
CA LEU A 12 -19.94 -14.14 52.89
C LEU A 12 -18.60 -14.75 52.45
N ALA A 13 -18.33 -16.03 52.76
CA ALA A 13 -17.11 -16.72 52.34
C ALA A 13 -17.02 -16.91 50.81
N VAL A 14 -18.15 -17.22 50.14
CA VAL A 14 -18.18 -17.37 48.67
C VAL A 14 -17.92 -16.03 47.96
N THR A 15 -18.39 -14.91 48.52
CA THR A 15 -18.06 -13.58 47.98
C THR A 15 -16.67 -13.10 48.37
N LEU A 16 -16.13 -13.52 49.52
CA LEU A 16 -14.74 -13.21 49.91
C LEU A 16 -13.70 -13.98 49.11
N LEU A 17 -13.99 -15.19 48.60
CA LEU A 17 -13.05 -15.91 47.73
C LEU A 17 -12.84 -15.20 46.37
N LEU A 18 -13.79 -14.35 45.97
CA LEU A 18 -13.67 -13.43 44.82
C LEU A 18 -13.02 -12.08 45.19
N LEU A 19 -12.65 -11.86 46.45
CA LEU A 19 -12.14 -10.58 46.99
C LEU A 19 -10.86 -10.70 47.84
N PHE A 20 -10.35 -11.91 48.09
CA PHE A 20 -9.12 -12.18 48.84
C PHE A 20 -8.00 -12.78 47.97
N LEU A 21 -7.78 -12.16 46.80
CA LEU A 21 -6.45 -12.15 46.16
C LEU A 21 -5.52 -11.08 46.78
N SER A 22 -5.92 -10.47 47.90
CA SER A 22 -5.17 -9.49 48.68
C SER A 22 -4.64 -10.07 50.02
N THR A 23 -3.31 -10.11 50.11
CA THR A 23 -2.48 -9.86 51.32
C THR A 23 -2.67 -10.71 52.60
N ALA A 24 -1.67 -11.56 52.92
CA ALA A 24 -0.85 -11.56 54.16
C ALA A 24 0.03 -12.84 54.18
N CYS A 25 1.37 -12.83 54.12
CA CYS A 25 2.40 -12.18 54.96
C CYS A 25 2.63 -12.85 56.34
N SER A 26 3.77 -13.54 56.50
CA SER A 26 4.43 -13.81 57.80
C SER A 26 5.94 -14.14 57.61
N LYS A 27 6.74 -14.12 58.70
CA LYS A 27 8.22 -14.12 58.70
C LYS A 27 8.85 -15.37 59.35
N GLY A 28 10.10 -15.68 58.96
CA GLY A 28 11.10 -16.46 59.72
C GLY A 28 11.28 -17.92 59.24
N SER A 29 12.47 -18.55 59.28
CA SER A 29 13.82 -18.10 59.72
C SER A 29 14.92 -19.07 59.24
N ASP A 30 16.13 -18.56 58.97
CA ASP A 30 17.49 -19.18 58.91
C ASP A 30 17.70 -20.69 58.65
N SER A 31 18.61 -21.04 57.72
CA SER A 31 20.04 -21.35 58.04
C SER A 31 20.82 -22.12 56.94
N GLY A 32 22.08 -21.71 56.66
CA GLY A 32 23.19 -22.48 56.06
C GLY A 32 23.04 -23.09 54.63
N GLY A 33 24.06 -23.20 53.78
CA GLY A 33 25.47 -22.79 53.83
C GLY A 33 26.36 -23.70 52.95
N GLY A 34 27.14 -23.15 52.01
CA GLY A 34 28.09 -23.91 51.16
C GLY A 34 28.50 -23.13 49.90
N GLY A 35 29.79 -22.88 49.70
CA GLY A 35 30.27 -21.85 48.76
C GLY A 35 31.07 -22.31 47.53
N SER A 36 31.88 -21.36 47.02
CA SER A 36 32.69 -21.35 45.77
C SER A 36 31.92 -20.82 44.53
N THR A 37 32.40 -19.85 43.74
CA THR A 37 33.66 -19.06 43.81
C THR A 37 33.57 -17.65 43.19
N THR A 38 34.56 -16.81 43.54
CA THR A 38 35.12 -15.57 42.91
C THR A 38 34.78 -15.21 41.44
N ALA A 39 34.80 -13.95 40.97
CA ALA A 39 34.86 -12.56 41.50
C ALA A 39 35.02 -11.59 40.29
N PRO A 40 34.95 -10.24 40.41
CA PRO A 40 34.28 -9.37 41.38
C PRO A 40 33.18 -8.49 40.73
N ALA A 41 32.27 -7.92 41.54
CA ALA A 41 31.36 -6.86 41.11
C ALA A 41 31.47 -5.65 42.07
N GLY A 42 31.73 -4.45 41.52
CA GLY A 42 31.72 -3.21 42.29
C GLY A 42 30.30 -2.70 42.45
N GLY A 43 29.68 -2.94 43.61
CA GLY A 43 28.32 -2.46 43.91
C GLY A 43 28.31 -1.12 44.64
N SER A 44 27.33 -0.26 44.32
CA SER A 44 26.95 0.86 45.18
C SER A 44 25.87 0.40 46.17
N ASN A 45 26.27 0.10 47.41
CA ASN A 45 25.35 -0.32 48.47
C ASN A 45 24.35 0.80 48.81
N SER A 46 23.09 0.63 48.39
CA SER A 46 21.95 1.43 48.85
C SER A 46 20.73 0.52 48.98
N ALA A 47 20.13 0.50 50.18
CA ALA A 47 19.10 -0.47 50.55
C ALA A 47 17.88 -0.47 49.60
N PRO A 48 17.12 -1.58 49.51
CA PRO A 48 15.88 -1.63 48.74
C PRO A 48 14.89 -0.54 49.17
N VAL A 49 14.40 0.25 48.22
CA VAL A 49 13.39 1.29 48.49
C VAL A 49 12.04 0.78 48.00
N SER A 50 11.15 0.52 48.95
CA SER A 50 9.80 0.04 48.71
C SER A 50 8.77 1.09 49.12
N LYS A 51 7.76 1.32 48.27
CA LYS A 51 6.65 2.22 48.58
C LYS A 51 5.33 1.66 48.08
N THR A 52 4.32 1.77 48.94
CA THR A 52 2.94 1.32 48.71
C THR A 52 1.99 2.50 48.75
N GLN A 53 1.08 2.59 47.78
CA GLN A 53 0.07 3.63 47.71
C GLN A 53 -1.18 3.13 46.98
N VAL A 54 -2.36 3.53 47.46
CA VAL A 54 -3.63 3.31 46.74
C VAL A 54 -3.79 4.41 45.69
N ILE A 55 -3.99 4.02 44.44
CA ILE A 55 -4.29 4.92 43.31
C ILE A 55 -5.74 4.68 42.88
N GLY A 56 -6.56 5.73 42.88
CA GLY A 56 -7.94 5.67 42.44
C GLY A 56 -8.12 5.80 40.93
N ILE A 57 -9.38 5.88 40.49
CA ILE A 57 -9.73 6.04 39.07
C ILE A 57 -9.37 7.43 38.53
N GLU A 58 -9.15 8.41 39.42
CA GLU A 58 -8.66 9.75 39.12
C GLU A 58 -7.18 9.79 38.71
N GLY A 59 -6.44 8.68 38.85
CA GLY A 59 -5.00 8.60 38.60
C GLY A 59 -4.18 9.14 39.77
N GLY A 60 -2.86 9.23 39.60
CA GLY A 60 -1.96 9.72 40.64
C GLY A 60 -0.50 9.37 40.41
N GLU A 61 0.36 9.74 41.36
CA GLU A 61 1.80 9.45 41.32
C GLU A 61 2.26 8.70 42.58
N ILE A 62 3.19 7.75 42.38
CA ILE A 62 3.94 7.06 43.43
C ILE A 62 5.42 7.39 43.21
N VAL A 63 6.02 8.14 44.13
CA VAL A 63 7.42 8.61 44.03
C VAL A 63 8.24 7.95 45.13
N ALA A 64 9.38 7.33 44.78
CA ALA A 64 10.32 6.78 45.76
C ALA A 64 10.76 7.84 46.78
N ASP A 65 10.95 7.46 48.04
CA ASP A 65 11.35 8.42 49.10
C ASP A 65 12.79 8.95 48.91
N ASP A 66 13.63 8.23 48.16
CA ASP A 66 14.96 8.66 47.72
C ASP A 66 14.95 9.41 46.38
N GLY A 67 13.78 9.56 45.73
CA GLY A 67 13.63 10.16 44.41
C GLY A 67 14.26 9.36 43.26
N SER A 68 14.60 8.09 43.46
CA SER A 68 15.25 7.25 42.42
C SER A 68 14.31 6.79 41.30
N TRP A 69 13.01 6.70 41.58
CA TRP A 69 11.97 6.29 40.62
C TRP A 69 10.60 6.94 40.91
N LYS A 70 9.74 6.96 39.89
CA LYS A 70 8.35 7.45 39.94
C LYS A 70 7.46 6.66 38.98
N LEU A 71 6.30 6.22 39.47
CA LEU A 71 5.17 5.79 38.62
C LEU A 71 4.14 6.93 38.55
N THR A 72 3.74 7.30 37.33
CA THR A 72 2.64 8.23 37.05
C THR A 72 1.52 7.47 36.35
N VAL A 73 0.36 7.35 37.01
CA VAL A 73 -0.84 6.64 36.51
C VAL A 73 -1.86 7.68 36.01
N PRO A 74 -2.24 7.68 34.71
CA PRO A 74 -3.26 8.59 34.19
C PRO A 74 -4.64 8.40 34.82
N ALA A 75 -5.47 9.45 34.76
CA ALA A 75 -6.89 9.32 35.06
C ALA A 75 -7.55 8.28 34.13
N PHE A 76 -8.46 7.47 34.69
CA PHE A 76 -9.14 6.35 34.05
C PHE A 76 -8.24 5.22 33.54
N ALA A 77 -6.94 5.20 33.89
CA ALA A 77 -6.07 4.07 33.62
C ALA A 77 -6.43 2.82 34.45
N LEU A 78 -7.10 2.99 35.59
CA LEU A 78 -7.60 1.92 36.44
C LEU A 78 -9.14 1.92 36.46
N ARG A 79 -9.76 0.72 36.42
CA ARG A 79 -11.22 0.57 36.53
C ARG A 79 -11.75 0.72 37.96
N PHE A 80 -10.92 0.40 38.94
CA PHE A 80 -11.22 0.47 40.38
C PHE A 80 -9.95 0.92 41.13
N PRO A 81 -10.07 1.53 42.32
CA PRO A 81 -8.89 1.88 43.12
C PRO A 81 -8.03 0.66 43.44
N GLN A 82 -6.72 0.78 43.21
CA GLN A 82 -5.77 -0.32 43.36
C GLN A 82 -4.65 0.08 44.33
N GLU A 83 -4.38 -0.76 45.32
CA GLU A 83 -3.13 -0.68 46.08
C GLU A 83 -1.99 -1.17 45.18
N ILE A 84 -0.99 -0.31 44.98
CA ILE A 84 0.20 -0.57 44.17
C ILE A 84 1.43 -0.48 45.08
N THR A 85 2.30 -1.48 45.02
CA THR A 85 3.61 -1.48 45.68
C THR A 85 4.72 -1.61 44.64
N ILE A 86 5.76 -0.78 44.76
CA ILE A 86 6.97 -0.88 43.93
C ILE A 86 8.19 -0.95 44.85
N THR A 87 9.07 -1.91 44.58
CA THR A 87 10.32 -2.12 45.35
C THR A 87 11.53 -2.10 44.41
N SER A 88 12.47 -1.20 44.66
CA SER A 88 13.78 -1.16 43.97
C SER A 88 14.80 -2.09 44.62
N ASP A 89 15.78 -2.54 43.84
CA ASP A 89 16.81 -3.52 44.21
C ASP A 89 16.25 -4.85 44.76
N ALA A 90 15.09 -5.25 44.26
CA ALA A 90 14.50 -6.54 44.59
C ALA A 90 15.32 -7.70 44.00
N THR A 91 15.44 -8.80 44.74
CA THR A 91 16.11 -10.02 44.28
C THR A 91 15.47 -10.50 42.98
N ALA A 92 16.27 -10.57 41.91
CA ALA A 92 15.80 -11.07 40.62
C ALA A 92 15.61 -12.59 40.67
N VAL A 93 14.48 -13.06 40.15
CA VAL A 93 14.18 -14.48 39.97
C VAL A 93 14.29 -14.80 38.49
N GLY A 94 15.22 -15.68 38.12
CA GLY A 94 15.55 -16.03 36.73
C GLY A 94 16.98 -15.64 36.34
N THR A 95 17.52 -16.32 35.34
CA THR A 95 18.86 -16.09 34.78
C THR A 95 18.73 -15.44 33.41
N VAL A 96 19.50 -14.39 33.14
CA VAL A 96 19.62 -13.80 31.80
C VAL A 96 21.01 -14.09 31.25
N GLY A 97 21.15 -14.22 29.93
CA GLY A 97 22.41 -14.55 29.26
C GLY A 97 23.51 -13.52 29.51
N ALA A 98 24.78 -13.98 29.46
CA ALA A 98 25.95 -13.14 29.74
C ALA A 98 26.22 -12.05 28.67
N GLU A 99 25.54 -12.15 27.52
CA GLU A 99 25.52 -11.16 26.44
C GLU A 99 24.76 -9.87 26.82
N TYR A 100 23.95 -9.90 27.88
CA TYR A 100 23.18 -8.76 28.39
C TYR A 100 23.88 -8.07 29.56
N ARG A 101 23.96 -6.72 29.54
CA ARG A 101 24.57 -5.94 30.63
C ARG A 101 23.51 -5.20 31.44
N LYS A 102 23.41 -5.48 32.74
CA LYS A 102 22.59 -4.72 33.71
C LYS A 102 23.06 -3.26 33.73
N VAL A 103 22.13 -2.31 33.56
CA VAL A 103 22.41 -0.85 33.64
C VAL A 103 21.53 -0.12 34.67
N SER A 104 20.69 -0.84 35.41
CA SER A 104 19.84 -0.30 36.49
C SER A 104 19.62 -1.30 37.62
N LYS A 105 19.15 -0.83 38.77
CA LYS A 105 18.47 -1.67 39.78
C LYS A 105 17.31 -2.45 39.15
N ALA A 106 16.96 -3.57 39.78
CA ALA A 106 15.78 -4.36 39.41
C ALA A 106 14.56 -3.87 40.20
N PHE A 107 13.40 -3.74 39.53
CA PHE A 107 12.16 -3.25 40.15
C PHE A 107 11.06 -4.32 40.19
N LYS A 108 10.51 -4.58 41.38
CA LYS A 108 9.33 -5.43 41.57
C LYS A 108 8.08 -4.54 41.64
N PHE A 109 7.02 -4.94 40.94
CA PHE A 109 5.74 -4.22 40.85
C PHE A 109 4.62 -5.15 41.32
N GLU A 110 3.80 -4.71 42.26
CA GLU A 110 2.70 -5.49 42.84
C GLU A 110 1.40 -4.67 42.83
N PRO A 111 0.24 -5.31 42.59
CA PRO A 111 0.04 -6.74 42.34
C PRO A 111 0.49 -7.17 40.93
N HIS A 112 0.97 -8.41 40.81
CA HIS A 112 1.35 -8.99 39.52
C HIS A 112 0.15 -9.02 38.55
N GLY A 113 0.42 -8.81 37.25
CA GLY A 113 -0.60 -8.84 36.20
C GLY A 113 -1.60 -7.69 36.20
N LEU A 114 -1.40 -6.63 37.00
CA LEU A 114 -2.23 -5.43 36.95
C LEU A 114 -2.19 -4.81 35.54
N PHE A 115 -3.34 -4.70 34.89
CA PHE A 115 -3.49 -4.08 33.57
C PHE A 115 -4.02 -2.64 33.69
N PHE A 116 -3.52 -1.74 32.86
CA PHE A 116 -3.98 -0.35 32.76
C PHE A 116 -4.72 -0.10 31.43
N GLU A 117 -5.92 0.48 31.50
CA GLU A 117 -6.72 0.89 30.34
C GLU A 117 -6.02 1.99 29.51
N GLN A 118 -5.12 2.75 30.13
CA GLN A 118 -4.22 3.70 29.50
C GLN A 118 -2.81 3.51 30.08
N PRO A 119 -1.74 3.47 29.27
CA PRO A 119 -0.40 3.17 29.77
C PRO A 119 0.06 4.12 30.89
N ALA A 120 0.51 3.54 32.01
CA ALA A 120 1.16 4.28 33.08
C ALA A 120 2.63 4.56 32.71
N ASN A 121 3.19 5.70 33.14
CA ASN A 121 4.57 6.07 32.84
C ASN A 121 5.46 5.81 34.06
N PHE A 122 6.48 4.96 33.89
CA PHE A 122 7.49 4.70 34.92
C PHE A 122 8.81 5.38 34.56
N TRP A 123 9.19 6.38 35.36
CA TRP A 123 10.45 7.12 35.27
C TRP A 123 11.41 6.65 36.38
N PHE A 124 12.71 6.63 36.09
CA PHE A 124 13.75 6.27 37.06
C PHE A 124 15.13 6.74 36.58
N LYS A 125 16.10 6.73 37.50
CA LYS A 125 17.52 6.97 37.22
C LYS A 125 18.29 5.67 37.00
N TYR A 126 19.21 5.67 36.04
CA TYR A 126 20.06 4.51 35.71
C TYR A 126 21.55 4.79 35.99
N GLU A 127 22.38 3.75 35.97
CA GLU A 127 23.80 3.83 36.30
C GLU A 127 24.65 3.96 35.01
N GLN A 128 25.32 5.11 34.84
CA GLN A 128 26.03 5.45 33.59
C GLN A 128 27.31 4.64 33.36
N GLY A 129 27.94 4.11 34.43
CA GLY A 129 29.22 3.40 34.36
C GLY A 129 29.22 2.16 33.45
N ASP A 130 28.06 1.52 33.29
CA ASP A 130 27.88 0.33 32.45
C ASP A 130 27.48 0.65 30.99
N MET A 131 27.37 1.94 30.63
CA MET A 131 27.11 2.40 29.26
C MET A 131 28.22 3.32 28.70
N PRO A 132 29.31 2.76 28.14
CA PRO A 132 30.36 3.54 27.50
C PRO A 132 29.85 4.32 26.27
N GLU A 133 30.26 5.59 26.14
CA GLU A 133 29.94 6.44 25.00
C GLU A 133 30.51 5.87 23.69
N GLY A 134 29.79 6.08 22.57
CA GLY A 134 30.25 5.73 21.22
C GLY A 134 29.41 4.69 20.46
N SER A 135 28.34 4.15 21.05
CA SER A 135 27.45 3.15 20.40
C SER A 135 25.96 3.49 20.50
N LEU A 136 25.63 4.78 20.50
CA LEU A 136 24.25 5.27 20.49
C LEU A 136 23.63 5.20 19.08
N GLN A 137 23.12 4.03 18.71
CA GLN A 137 21.94 3.96 17.85
C GLN A 137 20.69 3.89 18.74
N GLU A 138 19.62 4.58 18.32
CA GLU A 138 18.39 4.86 19.09
C GLU A 138 17.48 3.63 19.36
N LYS A 139 18.04 2.44 19.63
CA LYS A 139 17.28 1.16 19.62
C LYS A 139 17.53 0.19 20.77
N LEU A 140 18.51 0.42 21.66
CA LEU A 140 19.11 -0.65 22.49
C LEU A 140 19.05 -0.47 24.02
N VAL A 141 18.15 0.38 24.53
CA VAL A 141 17.79 0.41 25.95
C VAL A 141 16.27 0.23 26.05
N ALA A 142 15.84 -0.81 26.75
CA ALA A 142 14.42 -1.08 26.98
C ALA A 142 14.20 -1.75 28.32
N MET A 143 13.04 -1.48 28.91
CA MET A 143 12.54 -2.17 30.09
C MET A 143 11.78 -3.42 29.62
N HIS A 144 12.30 -4.58 30.01
CA HIS A 144 11.72 -5.89 29.72
C HIS A 144 10.88 -6.39 30.90
N TYR A 145 9.77 -7.04 30.58
CA TYR A 145 8.78 -7.52 31.54
C TYR A 145 8.11 -8.80 31.02
N VAL A 146 7.63 -9.66 31.92
CA VAL A 146 6.96 -10.91 31.57
C VAL A 146 5.53 -10.59 31.11
N HIS A 147 5.29 -10.72 29.80
CA HIS A 147 3.96 -10.52 29.19
C HIS A 147 3.16 -11.83 29.18
N ASP A 148 3.81 -12.91 28.79
CA ASP A 148 3.38 -14.28 29.07
C ASP A 148 4.57 -15.06 29.65
N ASP A 149 4.31 -16.18 30.31
CA ASP A 149 5.34 -16.95 31.02
C ASP A 149 6.58 -17.26 30.13
N SER A 150 6.41 -17.41 28.81
CA SER A 150 7.46 -17.78 27.86
C SER A 150 8.25 -16.61 27.25
N LYS A 151 7.75 -15.37 27.31
CA LYS A 151 8.29 -14.23 26.54
C LYS A 151 8.46 -12.96 27.37
N LEU A 152 9.66 -12.40 27.33
CA LEU A 152 9.88 -11.02 27.71
C LEU A 152 9.43 -10.10 26.57
N GLU A 153 8.47 -9.22 26.85
CA GLU A 153 8.10 -8.15 25.92
C GLU A 153 8.99 -6.92 26.15
N ARG A 154 9.26 -6.19 25.07
CA ARG A 154 10.07 -4.98 25.07
C ARG A 154 9.19 -3.74 25.08
N THR A 155 9.11 -3.02 26.21
CA THR A 155 8.39 -1.74 26.27
C THR A 155 9.09 -0.65 25.45
N ARG A 156 8.34 0.41 25.09
CA ARG A 156 8.90 1.62 24.49
C ARG A 156 9.49 2.50 25.60
N THR A 157 10.81 2.46 25.75
CA THR A 157 11.56 3.30 26.70
C THR A 157 12.20 4.50 25.99
N THR A 158 12.00 5.69 26.52
CA THR A 158 12.72 6.92 26.14
C THR A 158 13.86 7.15 27.13
N VAL A 159 15.07 7.44 26.64
CA VAL A 159 16.26 7.64 27.50
C VAL A 159 16.80 9.05 27.31
N ASN A 160 17.02 9.76 28.43
CA ASN A 160 17.75 11.02 28.46
C ASN A 160 19.18 10.78 28.96
N ALA A 161 20.09 10.59 28.00
CA ALA A 161 21.48 10.26 28.27
C ALA A 161 22.24 11.31 29.10
N ALA A 162 21.83 12.59 29.02
CA ALA A 162 22.51 13.69 29.70
C ALA A 162 22.14 13.82 31.19
N LEU A 163 20.99 13.26 31.61
CA LEU A 163 20.51 13.31 33.00
C LEU A 163 20.59 11.97 33.73
N ASN A 164 20.99 10.90 33.02
CA ASN A 164 20.93 9.51 33.48
C ASN A 164 19.52 9.06 33.88
N GLU A 165 18.54 9.49 33.08
CA GLU A 165 17.11 9.23 33.30
C GLU A 165 16.52 8.44 32.14
N ALA A 166 15.53 7.59 32.44
CA ALA A 166 14.74 6.91 31.43
C ALA A 166 13.27 6.81 31.86
N THR A 167 12.38 6.69 30.87
CA THR A 167 10.92 6.61 31.08
C THR A 167 10.32 5.58 30.15
N SER A 168 9.58 4.62 30.72
CA SER A 168 8.89 3.55 29.99
C SER A 168 7.38 3.70 30.14
N ALA A 169 6.65 3.58 29.02
CA ALA A 169 5.20 3.41 29.06
C ALA A 169 4.87 1.93 29.33
N MET A 170 4.09 1.67 30.37
CA MET A 170 3.72 0.34 30.86
C MET A 170 2.22 0.14 30.74
N GLN A 171 1.78 -0.86 29.96
CA GLN A 171 0.36 -1.20 29.84
C GLN A 171 -0.09 -2.24 30.88
N HIS A 172 0.85 -3.02 31.44
CA HIS A 172 0.58 -3.88 32.59
C HIS A 172 1.84 -4.11 33.45
N PHE A 173 1.65 -4.68 34.65
CA PHE A 173 2.74 -5.22 35.49
C PHE A 173 3.02 -6.69 35.14
N SER A 174 4.25 -7.16 35.41
CA SER A 174 4.66 -8.57 35.22
C SER A 174 3.66 -9.53 35.87
N ILE A 175 3.30 -10.62 35.19
CA ILE A 175 2.34 -11.61 35.68
C ILE A 175 2.93 -12.61 36.70
N ALA A 176 4.26 -12.68 36.82
CA ALA A 176 4.95 -13.63 37.68
C ALA A 176 6.10 -12.99 38.49
N ASN A 177 6.51 -13.65 39.58
CA ASN A 177 7.74 -13.35 40.32
C ASN A 177 8.99 -13.44 39.42
N GLY A 178 8.94 -14.29 38.39
CA GLY A 178 10.06 -14.75 37.56
C GLY A 178 10.51 -13.78 36.45
N LEU A 179 10.68 -12.50 36.76
CA LEU A 179 11.69 -11.58 36.21
C LEU A 179 11.34 -10.13 36.60
N THR A 180 11.87 -9.74 37.74
CA THR A 180 11.94 -8.36 38.24
C THR A 180 12.48 -7.44 37.14
N ASN A 181 11.73 -6.38 36.76
CA ASN A 181 12.03 -5.60 35.55
C ASN A 181 13.47 -5.07 35.60
N ARG A 182 14.30 -5.59 34.70
CA ARG A 182 15.70 -5.20 34.49
C ARG A 182 15.84 -4.46 33.18
N ILE A 183 16.77 -3.52 33.18
CA ILE A 183 17.16 -2.80 31.97
C ILE A 183 18.55 -3.25 31.62
N GLU A 184 18.63 -3.75 30.39
CA GLU A 184 19.80 -4.45 29.89
C GLU A 184 20.13 -3.92 28.51
N LYS A 185 21.42 -3.66 28.26
CA LYS A 185 21.90 -3.28 26.93
C LYS A 185 21.87 -4.52 26.03
N VAL A 186 20.87 -4.56 25.14
CA VAL A 186 20.71 -5.62 24.13
C VAL A 186 21.74 -5.39 23.02
N ILE A 187 22.41 -6.45 22.56
CA ILE A 187 23.40 -6.38 21.46
C ILE A 187 22.87 -7.05 20.19
N ASP A 188 22.05 -8.10 20.30
CA ASP A 188 21.22 -8.66 19.22
C ASP A 188 19.93 -9.30 19.79
N GLY A 189 19.03 -9.81 18.95
CA GLY A 189 17.60 -10.02 19.23
C GLY A 189 17.13 -11.04 20.30
N THR A 190 15.82 -10.92 20.61
CA THR A 190 14.89 -11.80 21.37
C THR A 190 15.40 -12.55 22.61
N ILE A 191 14.91 -12.13 23.79
CA ILE A 191 15.10 -12.86 25.06
C ILE A 191 13.97 -13.88 25.27
N SER A 192 14.31 -15.13 25.60
CA SER A 192 13.36 -16.20 25.97
C SER A 192 13.62 -16.74 27.38
N ASN A 193 12.55 -16.98 28.15
CA ASN A 193 12.64 -17.66 29.44
C ASN A 193 12.54 -19.17 29.22
N THR A 194 13.59 -19.92 29.57
CA THR A 194 13.73 -21.33 29.17
C THR A 194 13.04 -22.35 30.09
N ASN A 195 12.49 -21.96 31.25
CA ASN A 195 11.72 -22.88 32.11
C ASN A 195 10.54 -22.22 32.86
N PRO A 196 9.48 -21.75 32.17
CA PRO A 196 8.39 -21.05 32.85
C PRO A 196 7.36 -21.99 33.47
N VAL A 197 6.83 -22.92 32.67
CA VAL A 197 5.78 -23.88 33.05
C VAL A 197 6.22 -24.73 34.25
N GLN A 198 7.52 -25.09 34.29
CA GLN A 198 8.10 -25.86 35.39
C GLN A 198 8.03 -25.13 36.73
N ASN A 199 8.22 -23.80 36.76
CA ASN A 199 8.21 -23.02 37.99
C ASN A 199 6.78 -22.88 38.55
N THR A 200 5.81 -22.57 37.68
CA THR A 200 4.38 -22.50 38.05
C THR A 200 3.87 -23.88 38.53
N ALA A 201 4.31 -24.97 37.89
CA ALA A 201 3.99 -26.33 38.32
C ALA A 201 4.59 -26.68 39.69
N ASN A 202 5.86 -26.30 39.93
CA ASN A 202 6.54 -26.55 41.20
C ASN A 202 5.88 -25.80 42.37
N ASP A 203 5.48 -24.54 42.18
CA ASP A 203 4.78 -23.75 43.20
C ASP A 203 3.39 -24.34 43.52
N LEU A 204 2.65 -24.82 42.50
CA LEU A 204 1.38 -25.53 42.68
C LEU A 204 1.55 -26.85 43.45
N VAL A 205 2.55 -27.67 43.11
CA VAL A 205 2.86 -28.93 43.80
C VAL A 205 3.25 -28.67 45.26
N LEU A 206 4.05 -27.63 45.52
CA LEU A 206 4.45 -27.24 46.87
C LEU A 206 3.25 -26.77 47.71
N HIS A 207 2.31 -26.04 47.10
CA HIS A 207 1.08 -25.59 47.75
C HIS A 207 0.15 -26.75 48.13
N PHE A 208 -0.02 -27.74 47.24
CA PHE A 208 -0.81 -28.94 47.55
C PHE A 208 -0.12 -29.85 48.59
N ALA A 209 1.21 -29.95 48.58
CA ALA A 209 1.97 -30.66 49.61
C ALA A 209 1.77 -30.04 51.01
N GLN A 210 1.78 -28.70 51.11
CA GLN A 210 1.49 -27.98 52.37
C GLN A 210 0.06 -28.16 52.88
N LEU A 211 -0.89 -28.48 52.00
CA LEU A 211 -2.27 -28.84 52.35
C LEU A 211 -2.42 -30.28 52.88
N ALA A 212 -1.51 -31.18 52.50
CA ALA A 212 -1.56 -32.60 52.87
C ALA A 212 -1.05 -32.89 54.30
N ASP A 213 -0.12 -32.07 54.80
CA ASP A 213 0.56 -32.22 56.10
C ASP A 213 -0.30 -31.83 57.34
N ASP A 214 -1.52 -31.33 57.13
CA ASP A 214 -2.43 -30.92 58.21
C ASP A 214 -3.73 -31.74 58.20
N ALA A 215 -3.84 -32.67 59.16
CA ALA A 215 -5.00 -33.55 59.32
C ALA A 215 -6.33 -32.80 59.55
N ALA A 216 -6.32 -31.54 59.97
CA ALA A 216 -7.54 -30.73 60.10
C ALA A 216 -8.08 -30.24 58.75
N ARG A 217 -7.23 -30.12 57.72
CA ARG A 217 -7.59 -29.60 56.39
C ARG A 217 -8.05 -30.68 55.41
N GLN A 218 -7.72 -31.95 55.65
CA GLN A 218 -8.18 -33.08 54.83
C GLN A 218 -9.72 -33.23 54.82
N ALA A 219 -10.39 -32.85 55.91
CA ALA A 219 -11.86 -32.81 55.96
C ALA A 219 -12.46 -31.65 55.13
N GLU A 220 -11.70 -30.58 54.92
CA GLU A 220 -12.08 -29.42 54.10
C GLU A 220 -11.92 -29.75 52.60
N TYR A 221 -10.91 -30.54 52.24
CA TYR A 221 -10.70 -31.06 50.87
C TYR A 221 -11.90 -31.87 50.35
N LEU A 222 -12.44 -32.80 51.15
CA LEU A 222 -13.66 -33.56 50.78
C LEU A 222 -14.91 -32.68 50.62
N ALA A 223 -14.96 -31.50 51.26
CA ALA A 223 -16.12 -30.62 51.20
C ALA A 223 -16.19 -29.77 49.92
N TYR A 224 -15.07 -29.62 49.19
CA TYR A 224 -14.96 -28.79 47.97
C TYR A 224 -14.58 -29.58 46.71
N GLN A 225 -14.70 -30.91 46.75
CA GLN A 225 -14.22 -31.85 45.73
C GLN A 225 -14.58 -31.45 44.29
N THR A 226 -15.85 -31.12 44.00
CA THR A 226 -16.31 -30.71 42.65
C THR A 226 -15.71 -29.39 42.14
N LEU A 227 -15.25 -28.50 43.02
CA LEU A 227 -14.55 -27.26 42.66
C LEU A 227 -13.06 -27.49 42.44
N ILE A 228 -12.48 -28.42 43.20
CA ILE A 228 -11.10 -28.88 43.04
C ILE A 228 -10.95 -29.68 41.74
N ASP A 229 -11.89 -30.58 41.42
CA ASP A 229 -11.90 -31.36 40.17
C ASP A 229 -11.96 -30.44 38.94
N ALA A 230 -12.75 -29.36 38.98
CA ALA A 230 -12.83 -28.37 37.91
C ALA A 230 -11.55 -27.52 37.76
N PHE A 231 -10.80 -27.30 38.84
CA PHE A 231 -9.50 -26.65 38.81
C PHE A 231 -8.40 -27.60 38.30
N VAL A 232 -8.40 -28.84 38.78
CA VAL A 232 -7.48 -29.91 38.38
C VAL A 232 -7.62 -30.23 36.90
N ALA A 233 -8.84 -30.30 36.35
CA ALA A 233 -9.07 -30.48 34.91
C ALA A 233 -8.46 -29.36 34.05
N LYS A 234 -8.47 -28.10 34.53
CA LYS A 234 -7.74 -26.99 33.88
C LYS A 234 -6.23 -27.13 34.03
N THR A 235 -5.76 -27.65 35.16
CA THR A 235 -4.32 -27.84 35.40
C THR A 235 -3.78 -29.00 34.54
N GLU A 236 -4.53 -30.08 34.38
CA GLU A 236 -4.27 -31.19 33.44
C GLU A 236 -4.19 -30.69 31.99
N GLN A 237 -5.07 -29.77 31.60
CA GLN A 237 -5.09 -29.16 30.26
C GLN A 237 -3.84 -28.30 29.97
N ILE A 238 -3.13 -27.85 31.01
CA ILE A 238 -1.90 -27.02 30.92
C ILE A 238 -0.63 -27.87 31.10
N LEU A 239 -0.64 -28.83 32.02
CA LEU A 239 0.52 -29.66 32.37
C LEU A 239 0.61 -30.98 31.56
N GLY A 240 -0.49 -31.43 30.97
CA GLY A 240 -0.57 -32.72 30.25
C GLY A 240 -0.70 -33.96 31.15
N TYR A 241 -0.76 -33.79 32.48
CA TYR A 241 -0.99 -34.84 33.47
C TYR A 241 -1.64 -34.27 34.74
N ASN A 242 -2.23 -35.14 35.58
CA ASN A 242 -2.87 -34.71 36.83
C ASN A 242 -1.84 -34.50 37.95
N PRO A 243 -1.73 -33.29 38.55
CA PRO A 243 -0.81 -33.05 39.66
C PRO A 243 -1.17 -33.85 40.93
N LEU A 244 -2.45 -34.26 41.11
CA LEU A 244 -2.86 -35.06 42.27
C LEU A 244 -2.23 -36.46 42.30
N PHE A 245 -1.86 -37.05 41.16
CA PHE A 245 -1.21 -38.36 41.13
C PHE A 245 0.21 -38.34 41.75
N GLN A 246 0.87 -37.17 41.74
CA GLN A 246 2.19 -37.01 42.34
C GLN A 246 2.09 -36.64 43.84
N ALA A 247 1.02 -35.94 44.24
CA ALA A 247 0.76 -35.54 45.62
C ALA A 247 0.11 -36.64 46.49
N PHE A 248 -0.70 -37.53 45.89
CA PHE A 248 -1.50 -38.53 46.62
C PHE A 248 -1.37 -39.95 46.04
N PRO A 249 -0.20 -40.61 46.14
CA PRO A 249 0.08 -41.90 45.48
C PRO A 249 -0.67 -43.12 46.05
N GLY A 250 -1.65 -42.95 46.95
CA GLY A 250 -2.29 -44.05 47.70
C GLY A 250 -3.82 -44.07 47.73
N ILE A 251 -4.52 -43.18 47.01
CA ILE A 251 -5.99 -42.99 47.17
C ILE A 251 -6.82 -43.46 45.94
N PHE A 252 -6.18 -43.76 44.81
CA PHE A 252 -6.89 -44.13 43.57
C PHE A 252 -6.70 -45.62 43.20
N PRO A 253 -7.76 -46.37 42.84
CA PRO A 253 -7.65 -47.79 42.48
C PRO A 253 -6.90 -48.02 41.16
N THR A 254 -6.12 -49.11 41.11
CA THR A 254 -5.43 -49.56 39.89
C THR A 254 -6.42 -50.03 38.83
N GLY A 255 -6.60 -49.26 37.75
CA GLY A 255 -7.41 -49.67 36.59
C GLY A 255 -8.02 -48.54 35.76
N THR A 256 -8.08 -47.30 36.27
CA THR A 256 -8.54 -46.13 35.50
C THR A 256 -7.38 -45.49 34.75
N THR A 257 -6.98 -46.10 33.63
CA THR A 257 -5.98 -45.52 32.71
C THR A 257 -6.56 -44.33 31.97
N GLY A 258 -6.07 -43.12 32.26
CA GLY A 258 -6.24 -41.98 31.37
C GLY A 258 -5.63 -42.31 30.00
N GLY A 259 -6.38 -42.06 28.93
CA GLY A 259 -5.87 -42.16 27.57
C GLY A 259 -5.11 -40.91 27.14
N TYR A 260 -4.68 -40.89 25.89
CA TYR A 260 -3.86 -39.84 25.31
C TYR A 260 -4.58 -39.10 24.17
N ASN A 261 -4.20 -37.85 23.95
CA ASN A 261 -4.75 -36.97 22.93
C ASN A 261 -3.84 -36.89 21.70
N ILE A 262 -4.42 -36.59 20.53
CA ILE A 262 -3.69 -36.05 19.39
C ILE A 262 -3.84 -34.53 19.36
N ILE A 263 -2.73 -33.81 19.25
CA ILE A 263 -2.68 -32.36 19.18
C ILE A 263 -2.14 -31.97 17.80
N TYR A 264 -2.91 -31.20 17.05
CA TYR A 264 -2.52 -30.71 15.73
C TYR A 264 -1.91 -29.32 15.83
N ASN A 265 -0.69 -29.16 15.31
CA ASN A 265 0.07 -27.91 15.31
C ASN A 265 0.18 -27.37 13.87
N ALA A 266 -0.33 -26.16 13.64
CA ALA A 266 -0.40 -25.54 12.31
C ALA A 266 0.96 -25.29 11.63
N ASN A 267 2.07 -25.38 12.39
CA ASN A 267 3.46 -25.46 11.91
C ASN A 267 3.80 -24.53 10.72
N GLY A 268 3.71 -23.22 10.96
CA GLY A 268 4.00 -22.20 9.95
C GLY A 268 2.86 -21.92 8.97
N ALA A 269 1.62 -22.34 9.24
CA ALA A 269 0.44 -21.77 8.60
C ALA A 269 0.37 -20.25 8.88
N GLU A 270 -0.08 -19.50 7.88
CA GLU A 270 -0.21 -18.04 7.92
C GLU A 270 -1.67 -17.57 8.11
N SER A 271 -2.63 -18.44 7.80
CA SER A 271 -4.05 -18.22 8.09
C SER A 271 -4.78 -19.56 8.35
N GLY A 272 -6.04 -19.48 8.81
CA GLY A 272 -6.84 -20.64 9.24
C GLY A 272 -6.43 -21.18 10.61
N THR A 273 -6.98 -22.32 11.00
CA THR A 273 -6.70 -22.98 12.28
C THR A 273 -6.39 -24.47 12.11
N ALA A 274 -5.54 -25.01 12.99
CA ALA A 274 -5.37 -26.46 13.06
C ALA A 274 -6.69 -27.13 13.52
N PRO A 275 -6.98 -28.36 13.07
CA PRO A 275 -8.15 -29.11 13.51
C PRO A 275 -8.01 -29.52 14.99
N SER A 276 -9.12 -29.56 15.71
CA SER A 276 -9.17 -30.07 17.09
C SER A 276 -9.72 -31.49 17.13
N ASP A 277 -8.99 -32.41 17.77
CA ASP A 277 -9.52 -33.70 18.18
C ASP A 277 -9.71 -33.69 19.70
N SER A 278 -10.92 -34.02 20.14
CA SER A 278 -11.29 -34.10 21.58
C SER A 278 -11.38 -35.55 22.07
N THR A 279 -10.96 -36.53 21.26
CA THR A 279 -11.04 -37.94 21.57
C THR A 279 -9.86 -38.36 22.44
N ILE A 280 -10.16 -39.00 23.58
CA ILE A 280 -9.16 -39.58 24.48
C ILE A 280 -8.95 -41.05 24.06
N TYR A 281 -7.75 -41.38 23.60
CA TYR A 281 -7.43 -42.71 23.07
C TYR A 281 -6.69 -43.57 24.10
N PRO A 282 -7.21 -44.75 24.49
CA PRO A 282 -6.47 -45.71 25.31
C PRO A 282 -5.18 -46.21 24.63
N THR A 283 -4.18 -46.58 25.44
CA THR A 283 -2.94 -47.24 24.98
C THR A 283 -3.26 -48.44 24.09
N GLY A 284 -2.64 -48.48 22.90
CA GLY A 284 -2.81 -49.54 21.91
C GLY A 284 -3.98 -49.36 20.94
N ASN A 285 -4.85 -48.36 21.14
CA ASN A 285 -5.92 -48.05 20.19
C ASN A 285 -5.41 -47.22 19.01
N ASN A 286 -6.11 -47.32 17.88
CA ASN A 286 -5.84 -46.52 16.68
C ASN A 286 -6.71 -45.26 16.64
N ALA A 287 -6.09 -44.14 16.31
CA ALA A 287 -6.72 -42.86 15.98
C ALA A 287 -6.72 -42.63 14.46
N THR A 288 -7.70 -41.87 13.96
CA THR A 288 -7.80 -41.49 12.54
C THR A 288 -7.35 -40.06 12.36
N ILE A 289 -6.33 -39.84 11.55
CA ILE A 289 -5.71 -38.52 11.38
C ILE A 289 -6.63 -37.56 10.62
N LEU A 290 -6.86 -36.38 11.18
CA LEU A 290 -7.76 -35.37 10.62
C LEU A 290 -7.16 -34.70 9.38
N GLY A 291 -8.02 -34.20 8.48
CA GLY A 291 -7.59 -33.34 7.37
C GLY A 291 -7.40 -31.87 7.78
N ASN A 292 -7.07 -31.02 6.81
CA ASN A 292 -7.02 -29.57 6.99
C ASN A 292 -8.44 -28.97 7.06
N THR A 293 -9.22 -29.32 8.08
CA THR A 293 -10.63 -28.90 8.21
C THR A 293 -10.80 -27.45 8.64
N GLY A 294 -9.81 -26.87 9.34
CA GLY A 294 -9.77 -25.44 9.70
C GLY A 294 -9.25 -24.51 8.60
N SER A 295 -9.21 -24.99 7.35
CA SER A 295 -8.83 -24.22 6.15
C SER A 295 -7.50 -23.47 6.27
N MET A 296 -6.48 -24.12 6.86
CA MET A 296 -5.14 -23.52 6.98
C MET A 296 -4.55 -23.22 5.61
N THR A 297 -3.90 -22.06 5.49
CA THR A 297 -3.14 -21.67 4.28
C THR A 297 -1.74 -21.23 4.64
N ARG A 298 -0.81 -21.41 3.71
CA ARG A 298 0.54 -20.85 3.76
C ARG A 298 0.90 -20.39 2.35
N ALA A 299 1.39 -19.17 2.18
CA ALA A 299 1.69 -18.63 0.87
C ALA A 299 2.73 -19.50 0.17
N TYR A 300 2.45 -19.79 -1.11
CA TYR A 300 3.34 -20.54 -1.99
C TYR A 300 3.68 -21.96 -1.52
N HIS A 301 2.82 -22.56 -0.69
CA HIS A 301 2.96 -23.93 -0.24
C HIS A 301 1.61 -24.66 -0.19
N THR A 302 1.62 -25.91 -0.62
CA THR A 302 0.49 -26.85 -0.51
C THR A 302 0.61 -27.70 0.76
N PHE A 303 -0.51 -27.88 1.48
CA PHE A 303 -0.57 -28.77 2.65
C PHE A 303 -0.49 -30.24 2.21
N ALA A 304 0.54 -30.97 2.65
CA ALA A 304 0.77 -32.37 2.29
C ALA A 304 0.25 -33.38 3.33
N GLY A 305 0.08 -32.95 4.60
CA GLY A 305 -0.36 -33.80 5.69
C GLY A 305 0.28 -33.40 7.02
N TRP A 306 0.39 -34.37 7.92
CA TRP A 306 0.84 -34.18 9.30
C TRP A 306 2.09 -35.00 9.61
N ASN A 307 3.16 -34.37 10.08
CA ASN A 307 4.40 -35.03 10.45
C ASN A 307 4.55 -35.16 11.98
N THR A 308 5.18 -36.24 12.45
CA THR A 308 5.47 -36.44 13.88
C THR A 308 6.62 -35.56 14.42
N ALA A 309 7.31 -34.82 13.55
CA ALA A 309 8.34 -33.84 13.92
C ALA A 309 8.11 -32.50 13.20
N ALA A 310 8.36 -31.39 13.89
CA ALA A 310 8.10 -30.04 13.37
C ALA A 310 8.95 -29.65 12.15
N ASP A 311 10.14 -30.25 12.03
CA ASP A 311 11.08 -30.05 10.90
C ASP A 311 10.77 -30.94 9.68
N GLY A 312 9.78 -31.82 9.77
CA GLY A 312 9.42 -32.76 8.71
C GLY A 312 10.30 -34.02 8.65
N SER A 313 11.23 -34.22 9.58
CA SER A 313 12.12 -35.41 9.63
C SER A 313 11.43 -36.69 10.10
N GLY A 314 10.26 -36.56 10.73
CA GLY A 314 9.45 -37.67 11.24
C GLY A 314 8.55 -38.31 10.17
N THR A 315 7.59 -39.11 10.63
CA THR A 315 6.67 -39.84 9.75
C THR A 315 5.52 -38.94 9.31
N LEU A 316 5.28 -38.86 7.99
CA LEU A 316 4.14 -38.15 7.39
C LEU A 316 2.88 -39.02 7.38
N TYR A 317 1.80 -38.50 7.95
CA TYR A 317 0.44 -39.04 7.93
C TYR A 317 -0.48 -38.13 7.10
N VAL A 318 -1.08 -38.69 6.06
CA VAL A 318 -2.15 -38.01 5.29
C VAL A 318 -3.49 -38.09 6.02
N ALA A 319 -4.45 -37.24 5.63
CA ALA A 319 -5.80 -37.27 6.17
C ALA A 319 -6.45 -38.66 5.99
N GLY A 320 -7.09 -39.17 7.04
CA GLY A 320 -7.68 -40.51 7.07
C GLY A 320 -6.70 -41.66 7.36
N ALA A 321 -5.39 -41.38 7.51
CA ALA A 321 -4.43 -42.39 7.95
C ALA A 321 -4.70 -42.85 9.38
N SER A 322 -4.32 -44.09 9.71
CA SER A 322 -4.44 -44.66 11.05
C SER A 322 -3.12 -44.53 11.81
N LEU A 323 -3.16 -44.01 13.04
CA LEU A 323 -2.03 -43.89 13.96
C LEU A 323 -2.31 -44.70 15.23
N ALA A 324 -1.43 -45.63 15.59
CA ALA A 324 -1.50 -46.35 16.86
C ALA A 324 -0.99 -45.47 18.01
N ILE A 325 -1.82 -45.31 19.04
CA ILE A 325 -1.50 -44.53 20.23
C ILE A 325 -0.70 -45.40 21.21
N ALA A 326 0.51 -44.96 21.54
CA ALA A 326 1.39 -45.61 22.50
C ALA A 326 1.09 -45.11 23.92
N SER A 327 2.12 -44.76 24.70
CA SER A 327 2.02 -44.35 26.11
C SER A 327 2.24 -42.84 26.33
N ALA A 328 1.86 -41.99 25.35
CA ALA A 328 2.00 -40.54 25.43
C ALA A 328 1.05 -39.82 24.46
N ASN A 329 0.77 -38.54 24.74
CA ASN A 329 0.11 -37.63 23.79
C ASN A 329 0.98 -37.47 22.53
N VAL A 330 0.34 -37.39 21.36
CA VAL A 330 1.05 -37.18 20.08
C VAL A 330 0.81 -35.76 19.59
N VAL A 331 1.88 -35.03 19.32
CA VAL A 331 1.81 -33.76 18.59
C VAL A 331 2.11 -34.03 17.12
N LEU A 332 1.23 -33.56 16.25
CA LEU A 332 1.32 -33.67 14.80
C LEU A 332 1.45 -32.29 14.18
N HIS A 333 2.51 -32.08 13.41
CA HIS A 333 2.88 -30.79 12.83
C HIS A 333 2.51 -30.74 11.35
N ALA A 334 1.86 -29.67 10.90
CA ALA A 334 1.52 -29.53 9.48
C ALA A 334 2.79 -29.57 8.60
N GLN A 335 2.79 -30.43 7.59
CA GLN A 335 3.85 -30.52 6.59
C GLN A 335 3.41 -29.83 5.31
N TRP A 336 4.24 -28.87 4.90
CA TRP A 336 4.01 -27.99 3.76
C TRP A 336 5.02 -28.30 2.65
N VAL A 337 4.55 -28.42 1.42
CA VAL A 337 5.39 -28.61 0.23
C VAL A 337 5.40 -27.31 -0.56
N GLU A 338 6.57 -26.78 -0.90
CA GLU A 338 6.73 -25.57 -1.70
C GLU A 338 6.09 -25.75 -3.09
N ASP A 339 5.31 -24.77 -3.54
CA ASP A 339 4.62 -24.82 -4.83
C ASP A 339 5.61 -24.71 -6.00
N ALA A 340 5.20 -25.23 -7.17
CA ALA A 340 6.03 -25.15 -8.37
C ALA A 340 6.28 -23.70 -8.82
N LYS A 341 7.54 -23.42 -9.19
CA LYS A 341 8.01 -22.13 -9.69
C LYS A 341 8.11 -22.14 -11.21
N TYR A 342 7.70 -21.03 -11.82
CA TYR A 342 7.66 -20.80 -13.26
C TYR A 342 8.55 -19.62 -13.67
N THR A 343 8.85 -19.54 -14.95
CA THR A 343 9.76 -18.53 -15.53
C THR A 343 9.11 -17.82 -16.71
N ILE A 344 9.54 -16.58 -16.97
CA ILE A 344 9.22 -15.84 -18.18
C ILE A 344 10.42 -15.92 -19.13
N THR A 345 10.18 -16.17 -20.42
CA THR A 345 11.20 -16.12 -21.47
C THR A 345 10.78 -15.13 -22.53
N TYR A 346 11.66 -14.23 -22.95
CA TYR A 346 11.38 -13.28 -24.03
C TYR A 346 11.87 -13.82 -25.37
N HIS A 347 11.06 -13.68 -26.41
CA HIS A 347 11.39 -14.15 -27.77
C HIS A 347 11.37 -13.00 -28.77
N ALA A 348 12.46 -12.87 -29.53
CA ALA A 348 12.72 -11.75 -30.44
C ALA A 348 11.73 -11.66 -31.61
N ASN A 349 11.05 -12.78 -31.90
CA ASN A 349 10.16 -12.95 -33.05
C ASN A 349 10.90 -12.57 -34.34
N THR A 350 10.28 -11.81 -35.24
CA THR A 350 10.85 -11.40 -36.53
C THR A 350 11.75 -10.15 -36.46
N SER A 351 12.51 -9.99 -35.37
CA SER A 351 13.50 -8.90 -35.21
C SER A 351 14.61 -8.96 -36.26
N THR A 352 15.31 -7.84 -36.50
CA THR A 352 16.49 -7.80 -37.38
C THR A 352 17.79 -7.46 -36.65
N GLY A 353 17.75 -7.23 -35.33
CA GLY A 353 18.95 -6.95 -34.54
C GLY A 353 18.65 -6.64 -33.06
N GLY A 354 19.72 -6.55 -32.27
CA GLY A 354 19.65 -6.44 -30.80
C GLY A 354 19.37 -7.78 -30.12
N THR A 355 19.22 -7.76 -28.80
CA THR A 355 18.91 -8.95 -27.98
C THR A 355 17.62 -8.74 -27.16
N VAL A 356 16.99 -9.85 -26.77
CA VAL A 356 15.86 -9.82 -25.83
C VAL A 356 16.34 -9.56 -24.40
N PRO A 357 15.48 -9.02 -23.52
CA PRO A 357 15.73 -9.01 -22.08
C PRO A 357 15.86 -10.45 -21.56
N VAL A 358 16.73 -10.63 -20.55
CA VAL A 358 16.84 -11.88 -19.81
C VAL A 358 16.12 -11.70 -18.48
N ASP A 359 15.14 -12.55 -18.22
CA ASP A 359 14.51 -12.68 -16.91
C ASP A 359 15.16 -13.86 -16.18
N VAL A 360 15.65 -13.62 -14.97
CA VAL A 360 16.27 -14.64 -14.09
C VAL A 360 15.36 -15.00 -12.91
N GLY A 361 14.16 -14.42 -12.85
CA GLY A 361 13.19 -14.64 -11.80
C GLY A 361 12.54 -16.01 -11.86
N GLN A 362 12.16 -16.51 -10.69
CA GLN A 362 11.32 -17.68 -10.50
C GLN A 362 10.08 -17.24 -9.72
N TYR A 363 8.90 -17.59 -10.24
CA TYR A 363 7.63 -17.02 -9.81
C TYR A 363 6.58 -18.10 -9.55
N TYR A 364 5.79 -17.94 -8.50
CA TYR A 364 4.63 -18.79 -8.25
C TYR A 364 3.43 -18.34 -9.09
N ALA A 365 2.48 -19.26 -9.31
CA ALA A 365 1.22 -18.93 -9.95
C ALA A 365 0.46 -17.84 -9.16
N GLY A 366 -0.18 -16.91 -9.86
CA GLY A 366 -0.90 -15.79 -9.27
C GLY A 366 -0.05 -14.59 -8.85
N MET A 367 1.29 -14.69 -8.84
CA MET A 367 2.16 -13.54 -8.58
C MET A 367 2.05 -12.48 -9.68
N SER A 368 2.08 -11.21 -9.30
CA SER A 368 2.20 -10.08 -10.23
C SER A 368 3.68 -9.79 -10.51
N VAL A 369 4.07 -9.80 -11.79
CA VAL A 369 5.43 -9.57 -12.29
C VAL A 369 5.42 -8.41 -13.28
N ILE A 370 6.44 -7.56 -13.26
CA ILE A 370 6.55 -6.40 -14.17
C ILE A 370 7.23 -6.82 -15.48
N VAL A 371 6.54 -6.60 -16.61
CA VAL A 371 7.06 -6.95 -17.94
C VAL A 371 8.27 -6.08 -18.30
N SER A 372 9.35 -6.73 -18.75
CA SER A 372 10.66 -6.12 -18.93
C SER A 372 10.70 -5.10 -20.08
N ALA A 373 11.43 -4.02 -19.84
CA ALA A 373 11.79 -3.05 -20.89
C ALA A 373 12.79 -3.62 -21.89
N ASN A 374 12.87 -3.00 -23.07
CA ASN A 374 13.79 -3.38 -24.14
C ASN A 374 15.24 -2.98 -23.82
N THR A 375 15.87 -3.70 -22.89
CA THR A 375 17.24 -3.44 -22.41
C THR A 375 18.32 -3.87 -23.40
N GLY A 376 18.06 -4.89 -24.21
CA GLY A 376 19.00 -5.42 -25.23
C GLY A 376 19.01 -4.68 -26.57
N GLY A 377 18.32 -3.52 -26.67
CA GLY A 377 18.29 -2.72 -27.89
C GLY A 377 17.62 -3.44 -29.08
N LEU A 378 16.67 -4.34 -28.80
CA LEU A 378 15.96 -5.13 -29.80
C LEU A 378 15.26 -4.23 -30.81
N HIS A 379 15.47 -4.48 -32.10
CA HIS A 379 14.89 -3.69 -33.17
C HIS A 379 14.57 -4.52 -34.42
N LYS A 380 13.68 -3.97 -35.25
CA LYS A 380 13.28 -4.52 -36.54
C LYS A 380 13.28 -3.40 -37.58
N SER A 381 14.08 -3.56 -38.62
CA SER A 381 14.14 -2.63 -39.75
C SER A 381 12.75 -2.44 -40.36
N GLY A 382 12.34 -1.18 -40.53
CA GLY A 382 11.00 -0.86 -41.02
C GLY A 382 9.86 -1.11 -40.02
N ALA A 383 10.12 -1.27 -38.72
CA ALA A 383 9.07 -1.42 -37.70
C ALA A 383 9.39 -0.67 -36.39
N ILE A 384 8.42 -0.63 -35.48
CA ILE A 384 8.55 -0.26 -34.07
C ILE A 384 8.13 -1.44 -33.18
N LEU A 385 8.75 -1.60 -32.02
CA LEU A 385 8.32 -2.53 -30.98
C LEU A 385 7.18 -1.88 -30.19
N LEU A 386 6.00 -2.50 -30.17
CA LEU A 386 4.88 -2.03 -29.32
C LEU A 386 4.97 -2.60 -27.89
N GLY A 387 5.55 -3.78 -27.74
CA GLY A 387 5.63 -4.51 -26.48
C GLY A 387 5.79 -5.99 -26.74
N TRP A 388 5.28 -6.82 -25.83
CA TRP A 388 5.41 -8.26 -25.86
C TRP A 388 4.03 -8.94 -25.83
N ASN A 389 3.81 -9.92 -26.68
CA ASN A 389 2.53 -10.62 -26.82
C ASN A 389 2.65 -12.07 -26.33
N THR A 390 1.59 -12.64 -25.75
CA THR A 390 1.57 -14.04 -25.30
C THR A 390 1.55 -15.07 -26.45
N ALA A 391 1.33 -14.64 -27.69
CA ALA A 391 1.40 -15.47 -28.89
C ALA A 391 2.33 -14.87 -29.95
N ALA A 392 3.02 -15.74 -30.72
CA ALA A 392 4.02 -15.34 -31.71
C ALA A 392 3.44 -14.60 -32.93
N ASP A 393 2.19 -14.89 -33.27
CA ASP A 393 1.41 -14.26 -34.34
C ASP A 393 0.82 -12.89 -33.93
N GLY A 394 0.87 -12.55 -32.63
CA GLY A 394 0.27 -11.34 -32.08
C GLY A 394 -1.23 -11.46 -31.74
N GLY A 395 -1.83 -12.64 -31.85
CA GLY A 395 -3.24 -12.89 -31.50
C GLY A 395 -3.53 -13.02 -30.01
N GLY A 396 -2.49 -13.09 -29.18
CA GLY A 396 -2.58 -13.13 -27.72
C GLY A 396 -2.67 -11.74 -27.07
N THR A 397 -2.51 -11.70 -25.75
CA THR A 397 -2.54 -10.45 -24.97
C THR A 397 -1.25 -9.68 -25.16
N LEU A 398 -1.35 -8.39 -25.53
CA LEU A 398 -0.21 -7.47 -25.60
C LEU A 398 0.06 -6.84 -24.22
N TYR A 399 1.30 -6.92 -23.76
CA TYR A 399 1.83 -6.24 -22.59
C TYR A 399 2.88 -5.21 -23.00
N VAL A 400 2.72 -3.97 -22.54
CA VAL A 400 3.75 -2.93 -22.71
C VAL A 400 4.81 -3.03 -21.59
N PRO A 401 6.07 -2.63 -21.83
CA PRO A 401 7.07 -2.51 -20.78
C PRO A 401 6.57 -1.76 -19.53
N GLY A 402 6.85 -2.30 -18.35
CA GLY A 402 6.39 -1.74 -17.07
C GLY A 402 4.95 -2.14 -16.67
N GLN A 403 4.19 -2.80 -17.55
CA GLN A 403 2.86 -3.31 -17.21
C GLN A 403 2.96 -4.54 -16.28
N PRO A 404 2.08 -4.67 -15.26
CA PRO A 404 1.97 -5.90 -14.48
C PRO A 404 1.35 -7.05 -15.30
N LEU A 405 1.89 -8.24 -15.10
CA LEU A 405 1.45 -9.52 -15.64
C LEU A 405 1.26 -10.50 -14.49
N VAL A 406 0.12 -11.19 -14.44
CA VAL A 406 -0.14 -12.25 -13.45
C VAL A 406 0.42 -13.56 -13.98
N MET A 407 1.32 -14.20 -13.24
CA MET A 407 1.95 -15.45 -13.66
C MET A 407 0.96 -16.62 -13.65
N PRO A 408 0.86 -17.41 -14.73
CA PRO A 408 0.05 -18.61 -14.78
C PRO A 408 0.74 -19.77 -14.04
N GLY A 409 0.03 -20.89 -13.89
CA GLY A 409 0.61 -22.16 -13.43
C GLY A 409 1.46 -22.88 -14.49
N ALA A 410 2.28 -22.14 -15.25
CA ALA A 410 3.14 -22.66 -16.31
C ALA A 410 4.26 -21.68 -16.67
N HIS A 411 5.35 -22.17 -17.28
CA HIS A 411 6.34 -21.29 -17.92
C HIS A 411 5.70 -20.52 -19.08
N MET A 412 6.06 -19.24 -19.25
CA MET A 412 5.51 -18.39 -20.31
C MET A 412 6.60 -17.90 -21.26
N THR A 413 6.31 -17.87 -22.55
CA THR A 413 7.11 -17.14 -23.54
C THR A 413 6.36 -15.89 -24.02
N LEU A 414 7.04 -14.74 -23.99
CA LEU A 414 6.55 -13.44 -24.42
C LEU A 414 7.24 -13.01 -25.71
N TYR A 415 6.47 -12.84 -26.78
CA TYR A 415 6.97 -12.61 -28.14
C TYR A 415 6.97 -11.13 -28.51
N ALA A 416 8.07 -10.61 -29.05
CA ALA A 416 8.14 -9.22 -29.50
C ALA A 416 7.05 -8.91 -30.54
N HIS A 417 6.22 -7.91 -30.26
CA HIS A 417 5.11 -7.49 -31.10
C HIS A 417 5.48 -6.25 -31.92
N TRP A 418 5.65 -6.46 -33.23
CA TRP A 418 6.20 -5.47 -34.16
C TRP A 418 5.12 -4.81 -35.00
N GLN A 419 5.07 -3.47 -35.00
CA GLN A 419 4.22 -2.71 -35.91
C GLN A 419 5.04 -2.08 -37.03
N SER A 420 4.71 -2.38 -38.29
CA SER A 420 5.41 -1.82 -39.45
C SER A 420 5.31 -0.30 -39.51
N LYS A 421 6.46 0.35 -39.71
CA LYS A 421 6.57 1.72 -40.21
C LYS A 421 6.14 1.70 -41.68
N PHE A 422 5.42 2.72 -42.10
CA PHE A 422 4.93 2.85 -43.46
C PHE A 422 5.02 4.31 -43.87
N THR A 423 5.17 4.55 -45.17
CA THR A 423 5.02 5.87 -45.77
C THR A 423 3.95 5.73 -46.84
N ARG A 424 2.95 6.60 -46.81
CA ARG A 424 1.92 6.65 -47.84
C ARG A 424 1.99 7.99 -48.54
N LEU A 425 2.21 7.95 -49.85
CA LEU A 425 2.14 9.12 -50.72
C LEU A 425 0.71 9.21 -51.26
N GLU A 426 0.01 10.29 -50.93
CA GLU A 426 -1.28 10.62 -51.54
C GLU A 426 -1.04 11.72 -52.57
N GLY A 427 -1.59 11.58 -53.77
CA GLY A 427 -1.49 12.60 -54.79
C GLY A 427 -1.98 12.13 -56.15
N VAL A 428 -1.91 13.04 -57.13
CA VAL A 428 -2.40 12.83 -58.48
C VAL A 428 -1.23 12.96 -59.46
N ALA A 429 -1.13 12.07 -60.44
CA ALA A 429 -0.01 12.06 -61.39
C ALA A 429 0.03 13.35 -62.23
N GLY A 430 1.20 13.99 -62.33
CA GLY A 430 1.38 15.26 -63.06
C GLY A 430 0.71 16.48 -62.41
N LYS A 431 0.36 16.38 -61.12
CA LYS A 431 -0.42 17.36 -60.36
C LYS A 431 0.20 17.62 -58.99
N THR A 432 -0.07 18.79 -58.42
CA THR A 432 0.32 19.15 -57.07
C THR A 432 -0.70 18.62 -56.06
N THR A 433 -0.21 17.87 -55.07
CA THR A 433 -0.96 17.55 -53.84
C THR A 433 -0.01 17.78 -52.66
N ARG A 434 -0.41 18.65 -51.72
CA ARG A 434 0.45 19.04 -50.58
C ARG A 434 -0.36 19.11 -49.30
N GLY A 435 0.01 18.29 -48.31
CA GLY A 435 -0.47 18.45 -46.93
C GLY A 435 -0.04 19.78 -46.33
N THR A 436 -0.95 20.45 -45.62
CA THR A 436 -0.68 21.69 -44.86
C THR A 436 -0.78 21.46 -43.36
N ASN A 437 -1.63 20.53 -42.90
CA ASN A 437 -1.81 20.24 -41.48
C ASN A 437 -2.34 18.80 -41.26
N SER A 438 -2.12 18.24 -40.07
CA SER A 438 -2.62 16.91 -39.70
C SER A 438 -2.82 16.78 -38.20
N ILE A 439 -3.91 16.13 -37.80
CA ILE A 439 -4.27 15.86 -36.40
C ILE A 439 -4.75 14.40 -36.23
N TYR A 440 -4.99 13.99 -35.00
CA TYR A 440 -5.65 12.72 -34.68
C TYR A 440 -6.70 12.90 -33.58
N ASP A 441 -7.70 12.01 -33.54
CA ASP A 441 -8.68 11.94 -32.45
C ASP A 441 -8.28 10.94 -31.36
N SER A 442 -9.04 10.89 -30.26
CA SER A 442 -8.81 9.99 -29.12
C SER A 442 -8.93 8.50 -29.46
N LEU A 443 -9.58 8.15 -30.57
CA LEU A 443 -9.66 6.78 -31.08
C LEU A 443 -8.48 6.42 -31.98
N GLY A 444 -7.61 7.39 -32.29
CA GLY A 444 -6.43 7.22 -33.15
C GLY A 444 -6.71 7.36 -34.65
N ASN A 445 -7.89 7.87 -35.07
CA ASN A 445 -8.09 8.21 -36.47
C ASN A 445 -7.24 9.43 -36.83
N THR A 446 -6.55 9.41 -37.97
CA THR A 446 -5.77 10.54 -38.47
C THR A 446 -6.58 11.36 -39.47
N TYR A 447 -6.52 12.69 -39.35
CA TYR A 447 -7.11 13.63 -40.30
C TYR A 447 -6.00 14.46 -40.93
N VAL A 448 -6.00 14.55 -42.25
CA VAL A 448 -5.01 15.32 -43.02
C VAL A 448 -5.74 16.36 -43.86
N VAL A 449 -5.29 17.62 -43.75
CA VAL A 449 -5.73 18.73 -44.58
C VAL A 449 -4.57 19.20 -45.45
N GLY A 450 -4.89 19.62 -46.66
CA GLY A 450 -3.92 20.12 -47.62
C GLY A 450 -4.57 20.77 -48.81
N ILE A 451 -3.81 20.96 -49.88
CA ILE A 451 -4.25 21.54 -51.14
C ILE A 451 -3.93 20.63 -52.32
N THR A 452 -4.74 20.69 -53.39
CA THR A 452 -4.46 19.98 -54.63
C THR A 452 -5.02 20.68 -55.87
N ASP A 453 -4.37 20.50 -57.03
CA ASP A 453 -4.78 21.01 -58.35
C ASP A 453 -5.29 19.89 -59.30
N GLY A 454 -5.71 18.75 -58.73
CA GLY A 454 -6.26 17.59 -59.46
C GLY A 454 -7.25 16.76 -58.64
N ASN A 455 -8.01 15.88 -59.32
CA ASN A 455 -9.05 15.04 -58.72
C ASN A 455 -8.43 13.99 -57.78
N LEU A 456 -8.80 14.01 -56.50
CA LEU A 456 -8.17 13.20 -55.46
C LEU A 456 -9.15 12.15 -54.91
N HIS A 457 -8.76 10.87 -54.98
CA HIS A 457 -9.50 9.74 -54.38
C HIS A 457 -10.97 9.57 -54.83
N GLY A 458 -11.32 10.06 -56.01
CA GLY A 458 -12.68 10.03 -56.56
C GLY A 458 -13.48 11.32 -56.35
N GLU A 459 -12.95 12.27 -55.57
CA GLU A 459 -13.48 13.63 -55.48
C GLU A 459 -12.96 14.47 -56.66
N ASN A 460 -13.84 15.25 -57.28
CA ASN A 460 -13.50 16.09 -58.44
C ASN A 460 -13.08 17.50 -58.00
N LEU A 461 -12.04 18.04 -58.63
CA LEU A 461 -11.61 19.42 -58.46
C LEU A 461 -12.68 20.38 -58.99
N ASN A 462 -13.07 21.36 -58.18
CA ASN A 462 -14.02 22.42 -58.54
C ASN A 462 -13.30 23.74 -58.85
N GLY A 463 -12.25 24.09 -58.11
CA GLY A 463 -11.43 25.27 -58.32
C GLY A 463 -10.23 25.05 -59.26
N THR A 464 -9.27 25.96 -59.18
CA THR A 464 -7.92 25.79 -59.75
C THR A 464 -6.97 25.13 -58.76
N ILE A 465 -7.21 25.34 -57.47
CA ILE A 465 -6.62 24.61 -56.34
C ILE A 465 -7.73 24.48 -55.30
N ASP A 466 -8.00 23.27 -54.84
CA ASP A 466 -8.97 23.00 -53.79
C ASP A 466 -8.27 22.53 -52.51
N THR A 467 -8.93 22.75 -51.38
CA THR A 467 -8.50 22.17 -50.10
C THR A 467 -8.97 20.73 -50.04
N PHE A 468 -8.06 19.78 -49.86
CA PHE A 468 -8.44 18.41 -49.55
C PHE A 468 -8.48 18.17 -48.04
N VAL A 469 -9.37 17.28 -47.64
CA VAL A 469 -9.55 16.79 -46.28
C VAL A 469 -9.66 15.27 -46.36
N SER A 470 -8.88 14.51 -45.58
CA SER A 470 -8.94 13.04 -45.60
C SER A 470 -8.86 12.43 -44.21
N LYS A 471 -9.72 11.44 -43.93
CA LYS A 471 -9.74 10.66 -42.68
C LYS A 471 -9.17 9.26 -42.90
N TYR A 472 -8.38 8.78 -41.95
CA TYR A 472 -7.80 7.44 -41.92
C TYR A 472 -8.12 6.77 -40.58
N SER A 473 -8.41 5.47 -40.59
CA SER A 473 -8.57 4.69 -39.36
C SER A 473 -7.24 4.57 -38.59
N PRO A 474 -7.24 4.05 -37.34
CA PRO A 474 -5.99 3.74 -36.62
C PRO A 474 -5.16 2.66 -37.34
N THR A 475 -5.83 1.78 -38.10
CA THR A 475 -5.24 0.81 -39.03
C THR A 475 -4.76 1.41 -40.35
N ARG A 476 -4.82 2.74 -40.49
CA ARG A 476 -4.33 3.56 -41.62
C ARG A 476 -5.08 3.36 -42.94
N VAL A 477 -6.29 2.79 -42.88
CA VAL A 477 -7.20 2.64 -44.01
C VAL A 477 -7.95 3.96 -44.21
N ARG A 478 -7.87 4.54 -45.41
CA ARG A 478 -8.59 5.78 -45.75
C ARG A 478 -10.09 5.52 -45.66
N GLN A 479 -10.77 6.28 -44.81
CA GLN A 479 -12.22 6.22 -44.64
C GLN A 479 -12.93 7.06 -45.72
N TRP A 480 -12.49 8.31 -45.88
CA TRP A 480 -13.03 9.24 -46.87
C TRP A 480 -12.03 10.35 -47.21
N THR A 481 -12.28 11.02 -48.34
CA THR A 481 -11.66 12.28 -48.75
C THR A 481 -12.78 13.24 -49.17
N ARG A 482 -12.59 14.55 -48.99
CA ARG A 482 -13.45 15.61 -49.53
C ARG A 482 -12.60 16.72 -50.12
N LEU A 483 -13.08 17.35 -51.18
CA LEU A 483 -12.53 18.60 -51.71
C LEU A 483 -13.44 19.80 -51.35
N ILE A 484 -12.83 20.89 -50.92
CA ILE A 484 -13.47 22.18 -50.67
C ILE A 484 -12.93 23.15 -51.73
N GLY A 485 -13.80 23.55 -52.65
CA GLY A 485 -13.43 24.27 -53.86
C GLY A 485 -14.54 25.16 -54.38
N THR A 486 -14.18 26.23 -55.10
CA THR A 486 -15.11 27.08 -55.84
C THR A 486 -14.55 27.42 -57.21
N ALA A 487 -15.44 27.41 -58.21
CA ALA A 487 -15.11 27.53 -59.63
C ALA A 487 -14.12 28.67 -59.95
N GLY A 488 -13.00 28.31 -60.57
CA GLY A 488 -11.98 29.26 -61.04
C GLY A 488 -11.16 29.97 -59.96
N LYS A 489 -11.29 29.64 -58.67
CA LYS A 489 -10.51 30.24 -57.56
C LYS A 489 -9.51 29.27 -56.95
N GLN A 490 -8.76 29.71 -55.95
CA GLN A 490 -7.94 28.83 -55.11
C GLN A 490 -8.49 28.82 -53.69
N VAL A 491 -8.75 27.65 -53.13
CA VAL A 491 -9.19 27.45 -51.74
C VAL A 491 -8.06 26.75 -50.98
N LEU A 492 -7.44 27.45 -50.05
CA LEU A 492 -6.21 27.03 -49.37
C LEU A 492 -6.45 26.79 -47.87
N GLY A 493 -6.53 25.52 -47.47
CA GLY A 493 -6.72 25.08 -46.10
C GLY A 493 -5.43 25.13 -45.28
N ALA A 494 -5.54 25.59 -44.04
CA ALA A 494 -4.42 25.83 -43.14
C ALA A 494 -4.62 25.21 -41.75
N GLY A 495 -5.79 25.44 -41.14
CA GLY A 495 -6.13 24.94 -39.81
C GLY A 495 -7.08 23.76 -39.87
N VAL A 496 -6.88 22.78 -38.96
CA VAL A 496 -7.82 21.68 -38.74
C VAL A 496 -7.93 21.37 -37.25
N ALA A 497 -9.14 21.09 -36.78
CA ALA A 497 -9.44 20.62 -35.43
C ALA A 497 -10.57 19.57 -35.47
N VAL A 498 -10.60 18.66 -34.50
CA VAL A 498 -11.64 17.63 -34.36
C VAL A 498 -12.22 17.68 -32.96
N ASP A 499 -13.54 17.57 -32.82
CA ASP A 499 -14.20 17.52 -31.51
C ASP A 499 -14.28 16.09 -30.95
N THR A 500 -14.76 15.96 -29.72
CA THR A 500 -14.91 14.67 -29.03
C THR A 500 -15.95 13.73 -29.65
N LEU A 501 -16.83 14.24 -30.52
CA LEU A 501 -17.81 13.47 -31.28
C LEU A 501 -17.25 13.06 -32.67
N GLY A 502 -16.04 13.51 -33.01
CA GLY A 502 -15.40 13.25 -34.29
C GLY A 502 -15.84 14.18 -35.42
N ASN A 503 -16.53 15.29 -35.13
CA ASN A 503 -16.81 16.32 -36.13
C ASN A 503 -15.53 17.10 -36.42
N LEU A 504 -15.26 17.35 -37.70
CA LEU A 504 -14.03 17.97 -38.17
C LEU A 504 -14.28 19.41 -38.63
N PHE A 505 -13.47 20.33 -38.12
CA PHE A 505 -13.50 21.74 -38.48
C PHE A 505 -12.25 22.08 -39.29
N VAL A 506 -12.44 22.67 -40.47
CA VAL A 506 -11.35 23.03 -41.39
C VAL A 506 -11.44 24.51 -41.73
N THR A 507 -10.33 25.23 -41.58
CA THR A 507 -10.25 26.67 -41.88
C THR A 507 -9.07 27.00 -42.79
N GLY A 508 -9.18 28.13 -43.46
CA GLY A 508 -8.19 28.64 -44.40
C GLY A 508 -8.71 29.87 -45.11
N ARG A 509 -8.24 30.09 -46.34
CA ARG A 509 -8.66 31.22 -47.18
C ARG A 509 -9.08 30.82 -48.59
N VAL A 510 -10.01 31.56 -49.16
CA VAL A 510 -10.31 31.58 -50.59
C VAL A 510 -9.59 32.79 -51.20
N LEU A 511 -8.72 32.57 -52.19
CA LEU A 511 -8.19 33.63 -53.04
C LEU A 511 -9.28 33.99 -54.05
N ALA A 512 -10.23 34.80 -53.59
CA ALA A 512 -11.42 35.15 -54.34
C ALA A 512 -11.12 36.15 -55.46
N GLY A 513 -10.24 37.14 -55.21
CA GLY A 513 -9.86 38.13 -56.22
C GLY A 513 -11.06 38.84 -56.85
N GLY A 514 -12.08 39.15 -56.03
CA GLY A 514 -13.43 39.52 -56.48
C GLY A 514 -14.47 38.52 -55.96
N SER A 515 -15.67 38.50 -56.56
CA SER A 515 -16.76 37.64 -56.09
C SER A 515 -16.50 36.14 -56.35
N CYS A 516 -16.92 35.30 -55.40
CA CYS A 516 -17.15 33.86 -55.56
C CYS A 516 -18.27 33.38 -54.62
N VAL A 517 -18.65 32.10 -54.75
CA VAL A 517 -19.59 31.44 -53.83
C VAL A 517 -19.03 30.07 -53.45
N LEU A 518 -18.74 29.85 -52.16
CA LEU A 518 -18.32 28.55 -51.65
C LEU A 518 -19.44 27.97 -50.78
N HIS A 519 -20.01 26.85 -51.20
CA HIS A 519 -21.10 26.15 -50.50
C HIS A 519 -22.37 27.00 -50.22
N GLY A 520 -22.60 28.05 -51.00
CA GLY A 520 -23.72 28.99 -50.83
C GLY A 520 -23.37 30.27 -50.06
N GLU A 521 -22.20 30.33 -49.42
CA GLU A 521 -21.67 31.53 -48.77
C GLU A 521 -20.91 32.39 -49.79
N SER A 522 -21.07 33.71 -49.74
CA SER A 522 -20.49 34.65 -50.70
C SER A 522 -19.11 35.18 -50.30
N CYS A 523 -18.19 35.19 -51.25
CA CYS A 523 -16.91 35.90 -51.14
C CYS A 523 -17.06 37.37 -51.60
N VAL A 524 -16.42 38.30 -50.90
CA VAL A 524 -16.48 39.75 -51.13
C VAL A 524 -15.10 40.43 -51.17
N GLY A 525 -14.04 39.78 -50.71
CA GLY A 525 -12.69 40.37 -50.61
C GLY A 525 -11.66 39.81 -51.59
N SER A 526 -10.41 40.20 -51.37
CA SER A 526 -9.27 39.66 -52.14
C SER A 526 -8.83 38.29 -51.62
N ASN A 527 -8.84 38.11 -50.30
CA ASN A 527 -8.72 36.83 -49.60
C ASN A 527 -9.79 36.78 -48.52
N ASP A 528 -10.67 35.79 -48.58
CA ASP A 528 -11.72 35.63 -47.57
C ASP A 528 -11.50 34.34 -46.78
N THR A 529 -11.73 34.41 -45.48
CA THR A 529 -11.62 33.28 -44.57
C THR A 529 -12.79 32.34 -44.77
N PHE A 530 -12.54 31.03 -44.72
CA PHE A 530 -13.60 30.03 -44.61
C PHE A 530 -13.46 29.21 -43.33
N LEU A 531 -14.58 28.71 -42.83
CA LEU A 531 -14.65 27.65 -41.83
C LEU A 531 -15.72 26.64 -42.27
N VAL A 532 -15.36 25.37 -42.38
CA VAL A 532 -16.27 24.27 -42.74
C VAL A 532 -16.32 23.26 -41.60
N LYS A 533 -17.52 22.84 -41.20
CA LYS A 533 -17.75 21.72 -40.27
C LYS A 533 -18.23 20.49 -41.04
N TYR A 534 -17.61 19.34 -40.76
CA TYR A 534 -18.01 18.02 -41.23
C TYR A 534 -18.42 17.14 -40.05
N ASP A 535 -19.34 16.20 -40.27
CA ASP A 535 -19.57 15.09 -39.34
C ASP A 535 -18.42 14.06 -39.40
N SER A 536 -18.48 13.05 -38.52
CA SER A 536 -17.47 11.99 -38.44
C SER A 536 -17.41 11.07 -39.67
N ALA A 537 -18.46 11.06 -40.51
CA ALA A 537 -18.59 10.34 -41.78
C ALA A 537 -18.16 11.18 -43.00
N GLY A 538 -17.78 12.45 -42.79
CA GLY A 538 -17.36 13.37 -43.85
C GLY A 538 -18.52 14.01 -44.61
N THR A 539 -19.72 14.07 -44.06
CA THR A 539 -20.83 14.91 -44.57
C THR A 539 -20.61 16.35 -44.12
N ARG A 540 -20.72 17.32 -45.02
CA ARG A 540 -20.61 18.74 -44.67
C ARG A 540 -21.87 19.18 -43.91
N ILE A 541 -21.70 19.67 -42.69
CA ILE A 541 -22.79 20.23 -41.87
C ILE A 541 -23.05 21.68 -42.26
N TRP A 542 -22.02 22.54 -42.18
CA TRP A 542 -22.14 23.96 -42.54
C TRP A 542 -20.82 24.54 -43.07
N THR A 543 -20.89 25.75 -43.62
CA THR A 543 -19.75 26.57 -44.04
C THR A 543 -20.03 28.00 -43.64
N ARG A 544 -19.00 28.76 -43.26
CA ARG A 544 -19.06 30.20 -43.03
C ARG A 544 -17.92 30.87 -43.78
N ILE A 545 -18.20 32.00 -44.42
CA ILE A 545 -17.18 32.88 -45.00
C ILE A 545 -17.10 34.17 -44.18
N VAL A 546 -15.89 34.68 -44.03
CA VAL A 546 -15.61 35.98 -43.43
C VAL A 546 -14.69 36.74 -44.37
N GLY A 547 -15.22 37.79 -44.99
CA GLY A 547 -14.54 38.57 -46.01
C GLY A 547 -14.68 40.07 -45.79
N ILE A 548 -13.82 40.85 -46.46
CA ILE A 548 -13.80 42.32 -46.38
C ILE A 548 -13.72 42.88 -47.79
N VAL A 549 -14.67 43.73 -48.16
CA VAL A 549 -14.70 44.39 -49.48
C VAL A 549 -13.39 45.14 -49.71
N ALA A 550 -12.71 44.82 -50.82
CA ALA A 550 -11.36 45.31 -51.17
C ALA A 550 -10.25 45.05 -50.12
N GLY A 551 -10.51 44.25 -49.08
CA GLY A 551 -9.57 43.87 -48.03
C GLY A 551 -9.17 42.39 -48.11
N SER A 552 -8.64 41.88 -47.00
CA SER A 552 -8.35 40.46 -46.82
C SER A 552 -8.54 40.05 -45.36
N ALA A 553 -9.14 38.88 -45.14
CA ALA A 553 -9.22 38.20 -43.86
C ALA A 553 -8.73 36.75 -44.07
N ILE A 554 -7.66 36.35 -43.37
CA ILE A 554 -6.97 35.07 -43.57
C ILE A 554 -6.90 34.32 -42.23
N ALA A 555 -7.75 33.32 -42.03
CA ALA A 555 -7.60 32.35 -40.96
C ALA A 555 -6.45 31.38 -41.24
N MET A 556 -5.73 31.03 -40.19
CA MET A 556 -4.59 30.11 -40.23
C MET A 556 -4.77 28.93 -39.28
N PHE A 557 -5.50 29.12 -38.17
CA PHE A 557 -5.70 28.13 -37.13
C PHE A 557 -7.16 28.08 -36.68
N VAL A 558 -7.58 26.88 -36.26
CA VAL A 558 -8.87 26.63 -35.60
C VAL A 558 -8.61 25.81 -34.35
N ALA A 559 -9.30 26.15 -33.27
CA ALA A 559 -9.42 25.36 -32.04
C ALA A 559 -10.89 25.09 -31.76
N ILE A 560 -11.15 24.10 -30.92
CA ILE A 560 -12.49 23.73 -30.45
C ILE A 560 -12.41 23.65 -28.92
N ASP A 561 -13.39 24.22 -28.22
CA ASP A 561 -13.49 24.13 -26.76
C ASP A 561 -14.27 22.90 -26.29
N ALA A 562 -14.32 22.68 -24.97
CA ALA A 562 -14.98 21.51 -24.38
C ALA A 562 -16.48 21.41 -24.69
N ASN A 563 -17.11 22.52 -25.11
CA ASN A 563 -18.53 22.58 -25.49
C ASN A 563 -18.75 22.39 -27.00
N GLY A 564 -17.68 22.19 -27.78
CA GLY A 564 -17.76 22.04 -29.23
C GLY A 564 -17.86 23.36 -30.00
N HIS A 565 -17.70 24.52 -29.34
CA HIS A 565 -17.65 25.80 -30.03
C HIS A 565 -16.29 25.95 -30.71
N SER A 566 -16.28 26.55 -31.90
CA SER A 566 -15.07 26.69 -32.72
C SER A 566 -14.52 28.11 -32.68
N LEU A 567 -13.19 28.20 -32.62
CA LEU A 567 -12.46 29.45 -32.46
C LEU A 567 -11.39 29.55 -33.56
N ILE A 568 -11.54 30.50 -34.48
CA ILE A 568 -10.59 30.72 -35.58
C ILE A 568 -9.73 31.95 -35.34
N SER A 569 -8.43 31.83 -35.61
CA SER A 569 -7.48 32.94 -35.52
C SER A 569 -6.70 33.16 -36.82
N GLY A 570 -6.30 34.41 -37.04
CA GLY A 570 -5.70 34.82 -38.30
C GLY A 570 -5.34 36.30 -38.38
N THR A 571 -5.27 36.81 -39.60
CA THR A 571 -4.90 38.21 -39.90
C THR A 571 -5.95 38.90 -40.77
N THR A 572 -6.15 40.19 -40.56
CA THR A 572 -7.04 41.03 -41.36
C THR A 572 -6.35 42.34 -41.77
N THR A 573 -6.70 42.86 -42.94
CA THR A 573 -6.29 44.20 -43.43
C THR A 573 -7.38 45.26 -43.28
N GLY A 574 -8.51 44.94 -42.62
CA GLY A 574 -9.61 45.87 -42.38
C GLY A 574 -10.42 45.56 -41.13
N SER A 575 -11.26 46.52 -40.73
CA SER A 575 -12.25 46.37 -39.66
C SER A 575 -13.23 45.24 -39.96
N LEU A 576 -13.71 44.55 -38.93
CA LEU A 576 -14.45 43.29 -39.10
C LEU A 576 -15.58 43.14 -38.07
N HIS A 577 -16.80 42.87 -38.55
CA HIS A 577 -18.00 42.67 -37.71
C HIS A 577 -18.27 43.77 -36.66
N GLY A 578 -17.88 45.01 -36.95
CA GLY A 578 -18.02 46.16 -36.04
C GLY A 578 -16.76 46.48 -35.23
N GLU A 579 -15.80 45.56 -35.13
CA GLU A 579 -14.50 45.80 -34.50
C GLU A 579 -13.62 46.65 -35.43
N ALA A 580 -13.11 47.78 -34.93
CA ALA A 580 -12.20 48.65 -35.66
C ALA A 580 -10.74 48.24 -35.45
N MET A 581 -9.89 48.45 -36.46
CA MET A 581 -8.44 48.24 -36.35
C MET A 581 -7.64 49.54 -36.48
N THR A 582 -6.40 49.51 -35.98
CA THR A 582 -5.39 50.56 -36.16
C THR A 582 -4.16 50.01 -36.89
N GLY A 583 -3.46 50.86 -37.65
CA GLY A 583 -2.29 50.42 -38.43
C GLY A 583 -2.66 49.76 -39.76
N ALA A 584 -1.80 48.86 -40.24
CA ALA A 584 -1.88 48.26 -41.59
C ALA A 584 -2.43 46.82 -41.59
N GLY A 585 -2.59 46.21 -40.42
CA GLY A 585 -3.24 44.91 -40.26
C GLY A 585 -3.43 44.54 -38.79
N ALA A 586 -4.43 43.71 -38.51
CA ALA A 586 -4.76 43.24 -37.17
C ALA A 586 -4.76 41.70 -37.09
N ALA A 587 -4.43 41.17 -35.92
CA ALA A 587 -4.82 39.82 -35.54
C ALA A 587 -6.33 39.78 -35.32
N PHE A 588 -6.99 38.70 -35.75
CA PHE A 588 -8.39 38.47 -35.40
C PHE A 588 -8.56 37.16 -34.63
N LEU A 589 -9.62 37.13 -33.83
CA LEU A 589 -10.17 35.95 -33.17
C LEU A 589 -11.69 35.97 -33.35
N ILE A 590 -12.29 34.89 -33.84
CA ILE A 590 -13.74 34.78 -34.06
C ILE A 590 -14.24 33.47 -33.46
N LYS A 591 -15.30 33.56 -32.65
CA LYS A 591 -15.96 32.39 -32.04
C LYS A 591 -17.29 32.10 -32.72
N TYR A 592 -17.54 30.81 -32.95
CA TYR A 592 -18.80 30.27 -33.44
C TYR A 592 -19.30 29.17 -32.51
N ASP A 593 -20.62 29.11 -32.31
CA ASP A 593 -21.28 28.00 -31.63
C ASP A 593 -21.26 26.70 -32.46
N THR A 594 -21.97 25.66 -32.01
CA THR A 594 -21.92 24.34 -32.64
C THR A 594 -22.68 24.29 -33.98
N GLU A 595 -23.65 25.18 -34.15
CA GLU A 595 -24.51 25.47 -35.28
C GLU A 595 -23.84 26.42 -36.31
N GLY A 596 -22.71 27.02 -35.93
CA GLY A 596 -21.94 27.93 -36.75
C GLY A 596 -22.48 29.36 -36.76
N VAL A 597 -23.29 29.76 -35.78
CA VAL A 597 -23.62 31.17 -35.55
C VAL A 597 -22.45 31.85 -34.85
N ARG A 598 -22.10 33.06 -35.28
CA ARG A 598 -20.97 33.82 -34.74
C ARG A 598 -21.36 34.42 -33.39
N GLU A 599 -20.73 33.96 -32.30
CA GLU A 599 -20.93 34.52 -30.96
C GLU A 599 -20.25 35.89 -30.84
N TRP A 600 -18.98 36.00 -31.25
CA TRP A 600 -18.24 37.25 -31.15
C TRP A 600 -17.04 37.34 -32.11
N THR A 601 -16.45 38.53 -32.19
CA THR A 601 -15.20 38.84 -32.89
C THR A 601 -14.35 39.75 -32.01
N ARG A 602 -13.04 39.59 -32.04
CA ARG A 602 -12.05 40.47 -31.39
C ARG A 602 -10.94 40.77 -32.38
N LEU A 603 -10.50 42.01 -32.43
CA LEU A 603 -9.31 42.43 -33.18
C LEU A 603 -8.22 42.94 -32.23
N SER A 604 -6.98 42.55 -32.48
CA SER A 604 -5.79 43.09 -31.79
C SER A 604 -4.84 43.69 -32.81
N SER A 605 -4.54 44.99 -32.68
CA SER A 605 -3.84 45.78 -33.69
C SER A 605 -2.90 46.80 -33.04
N VAL A 606 -1.83 47.18 -33.76
CA VAL A 606 -0.82 48.12 -33.26
C VAL A 606 -0.65 49.27 -34.26
N ALA A 607 -0.74 50.50 -33.77
CA ALA A 607 -0.62 51.70 -34.60
C ALA A 607 0.69 51.73 -35.41
N ALA A 608 0.54 51.97 -36.72
CA ALA A 608 1.61 51.95 -37.73
C ALA A 608 2.43 50.63 -37.77
N ALA A 609 1.82 49.50 -37.43
CA ALA A 609 2.34 48.16 -37.67
C ALA A 609 1.28 47.27 -38.32
N SER A 610 1.68 46.06 -38.71
CA SER A 610 0.78 44.94 -39.00
C SER A 610 0.94 43.89 -37.91
N THR A 611 -0.17 43.52 -37.26
CA THR A 611 -0.27 42.48 -36.23
C THR A 611 -0.94 41.24 -36.81
N GLY A 612 -0.55 40.05 -36.37
CA GLY A 612 -1.19 38.80 -36.77
C GLY A 612 -1.17 37.71 -35.71
N ALA A 613 -2.20 36.84 -35.71
CA ALA A 613 -2.25 35.64 -34.90
C ALA A 613 -1.75 34.42 -35.70
N TYR A 614 -0.91 33.61 -35.05
CA TYR A 614 -0.22 32.44 -35.61
C TYR A 614 -0.41 31.17 -34.76
N GLY A 615 -1.48 31.13 -33.97
CA GLY A 615 -1.90 29.98 -33.19
C GLY A 615 -3.15 30.28 -32.39
N VAL A 616 -3.93 29.25 -32.08
CA VAL A 616 -5.04 29.31 -31.12
C VAL A 616 -5.20 27.94 -30.46
N ARG A 617 -5.51 27.92 -29.17
CA ARG A 617 -5.84 26.72 -28.40
C ARG A 617 -6.92 27.05 -27.37
N ALA A 618 -7.87 26.16 -27.16
CA ALA A 618 -8.70 26.14 -25.96
C ALA A 618 -8.11 25.17 -24.92
N ASP A 619 -8.41 25.39 -23.64
CA ASP A 619 -8.30 24.36 -22.61
C ASP A 619 -9.67 23.77 -22.24
N SER A 620 -9.69 22.82 -21.30
CA SER A 620 -10.91 22.17 -20.82
C SER A 620 -11.75 23.03 -19.87
N ALA A 621 -11.24 24.18 -19.41
CA ALA A 621 -11.97 25.13 -18.59
C ALA A 621 -12.64 26.26 -19.42
N GLY A 622 -12.39 26.28 -20.73
CA GLY A 622 -12.92 27.29 -21.65
C GLY A 622 -12.01 28.50 -21.83
N ASN A 623 -10.78 28.49 -21.32
CA ASN A 623 -9.82 29.57 -21.56
C ASN A 623 -9.24 29.46 -22.98
N TYR A 624 -9.05 30.61 -23.61
CA TYR A 624 -8.51 30.71 -24.95
C TYR A 624 -7.09 31.30 -24.93
N TYR A 625 -6.17 30.63 -25.61
CA TYR A 625 -4.77 31.04 -25.73
C TYR A 625 -4.44 31.31 -27.19
N VAL A 626 -3.96 32.51 -27.49
CA VAL A 626 -3.52 32.92 -28.83
C VAL A 626 -2.01 33.11 -28.83
N SER A 627 -1.38 32.92 -29.99
CA SER A 627 0.01 33.35 -30.23
C SER A 627 0.05 34.23 -31.47
N GLY A 628 1.02 35.13 -31.56
CA GLY A 628 1.02 36.17 -32.59
C GLY A 628 2.26 37.05 -32.56
N GLY A 629 2.26 38.12 -33.35
CA GLY A 629 3.34 39.11 -33.39
C GLY A 629 3.06 40.27 -34.34
N TYR A 630 3.93 41.28 -34.33
CA TYR A 630 3.82 42.47 -35.19
C TYR A 630 5.18 42.91 -35.77
N ASN A 631 5.16 43.61 -36.91
CA ASN A 631 6.34 43.83 -37.76
C ASN A 631 7.16 45.12 -37.47
N ARG A 632 7.23 45.62 -36.22
CA ARG A 632 7.88 46.90 -35.88
C ARG A 632 8.99 46.76 -34.84
N LYS A 633 10.15 47.39 -35.06
CA LYS A 633 11.23 47.51 -34.06
C LYS A 633 10.80 48.43 -32.91
N SER A 634 10.45 47.87 -31.76
CA SER A 634 10.17 48.59 -30.51
C SER A 634 11.39 48.63 -29.58
N ARG A 635 11.93 49.83 -29.31
CA ARG A 635 12.82 50.05 -28.15
C ARG A 635 11.94 50.25 -26.92
N PHE A 636 11.94 49.30 -25.98
CA PHE A 636 11.22 49.45 -24.72
C PHE A 636 12.11 50.05 -23.61
N ARG A 637 11.64 51.13 -22.99
CA ARG A 637 12.09 51.61 -21.67
C ARG A 637 10.91 51.55 -20.71
N GLY A 638 11.01 50.70 -19.69
CA GLY A 638 10.16 50.75 -18.49
C GLY A 638 8.84 49.98 -18.56
N LYS A 639 8.69 49.06 -17.60
CA LYS A 639 7.53 48.19 -17.30
C LYS A 639 7.28 47.05 -18.30
N SER A 640 7.04 45.88 -17.72
CA SER A 640 7.34 44.59 -18.33
C SER A 640 6.21 44.05 -19.20
N TRP A 641 6.53 43.70 -20.44
CA TRP A 641 5.83 42.66 -21.20
C TRP A 641 6.88 41.76 -21.86
N HIS A 642 6.70 40.44 -21.75
CA HIS A 642 7.60 39.47 -22.34
C HIS A 642 7.50 39.50 -23.88
N ALA A 643 8.48 38.91 -24.58
CA ALA A 643 8.48 38.85 -26.05
C ALA A 643 7.11 38.39 -26.58
N GLY A 644 6.44 39.28 -27.32
CA GLY A 644 4.99 39.41 -27.32
C GLY A 644 4.19 38.25 -27.92
N CYS A 645 4.04 37.17 -27.16
CA CYS A 645 2.90 36.26 -27.31
C CYS A 645 1.62 37.04 -26.95
N ILE A 646 0.59 36.97 -27.81
CA ILE A 646 -0.75 37.51 -27.51
C ILE A 646 -1.47 36.53 -26.58
N SER A 647 -0.94 36.31 -25.37
CA SER A 647 -1.63 35.56 -24.32
C SER A 647 -2.59 36.48 -23.57
N ASP A 648 -3.52 37.09 -24.29
CA ASP A 648 -4.71 37.67 -23.68
C ASP A 648 -5.60 36.49 -23.26
N GLN A 649 -5.85 36.33 -21.96
CA GLN A 649 -7.03 35.58 -21.53
C GLN A 649 -8.24 36.47 -21.82
N VAL A 650 -9.09 36.01 -22.74
CA VAL A 650 -10.35 36.66 -23.16
C VAL A 650 -11.51 35.99 -22.46
#